data_AF-A0A7V9A9F2-F1
#
_entry.id   AF-A0A7V9A9F2-F1
#
_cell.length_a   1.000
_cell.length_b   1.000
_cell.length_c   1.000
_cell.angle_alpha   90.00
_cell.angle_beta   90.00
_cell.angle_gamma   90.00
#
_symmetry.space_group_name_H-M   'P 1'
#
loop_
_entity.id
_entity.type
_entity.pdbx_description
1 polymer ?
#
loop_
_entity_poly.entity_id
_entity_poly.type
_entity_poly.pdbx_seq_one_letter_code
_entity_poly.pdbx_strand_id
1 'polypeptide(L)'
;MTRINTNVSSLVAQNTLSRSNNDLQTALGRLSTGLRINRGKDDPAGLIASEGLRSDIISVEKAITNSERANQLIATADSALGQVSQLLNDIRGLTSEAANTGALSEEQIAANQLQIDSSLEAIDRIAQITSFQGKRLLDGNLDFITNGVETQSIEGLRVDQANFGSFSEIGVEVNVVKQATRGQLNYNFGAIAEDLVLQIGGGNGTEAFNFAKGSTIEEVASAVNLVSDATGVEAIVETAATNGTLVASSYGENNDVLLTANDAGFDAGDVRVKYVKGTSSSTTANYTGPLGDDPATIEVALGVRDFEAASVTVDTAGTDNDFTITADQLGADFNDISVIFADGTNVGQETAVFDADAKTLTITKNAASTGADIVNAVNNAHTLADTPATIIGTTTGGNSLFSFTSDTTGLANDGVTINFVGGETAGSETVAYDNSDPDNVIITVGIQDGVSTANQVIAALNGDVTVGGLFTAAANVVGSDGSGTIAVADGGAVTANSNNAATAALFTAALVEVAGTGAGAVAFTGTYGATTEGGVDGGDVIATANDVISAINGATDNDKVTASLQAGNNGYGVVSEFTDVAYSGVAEQNNALQFLAPESNPNVRFVSNAGTGLSIDTTTDPRVEGYSTSVIQNDDANGSFEIKAKLKGTEFDGYSISFVDNASVTGGGNEYAVLDKENKTITINIEDGVTTTEDVLTAINDDAYVSQFFEASNFGSSDGSDALTIADLDIPTETSGGVSSEGTLIINLATDENGTITTTANDLIAFFDDPSEFIDDPTESANTAAYLSDRGISITNSGESNGSGVLAVTTEDISFSTSGTDLEDAQASGTTTAVNGEDAQLTLSAINGGAEYDDVTIQFVADGAVTAGTDERAEYDAGSKTLTFFIEEGVTTAADLEDIFDSGDGNYDADIAALFSATAGGTGAGTVTVDDTATLTGGVVDNGSVQGAALQGNSDLENTGLTFQATRYGSDSFVSVKALSGTFSLTNDTGASADRSEGTDVDVRINGIQAVGDGLKASINTSSLDLSFSLNASVSDNSNLNFQISGGGALFQLGPDVVSNQQARLGIQSVSTATLGGVSGRLFELRSGGAKSLTADVGGAAKIVDETITVVTQLRGRLGAFQKTTLESNIYTLNDTLANLTEAESSIRDADFAAESAKLTRSQILVQSGTSVLGIANQNPQNVLSLLR
;
A
#
# COMPACT_ATOMS: atom_id res chain seq x y z
N MET A 1 -8.51 96.08 -90.75
CA MET A 1 -8.66 94.65 -90.42
C MET A 1 -9.71 94.01 -91.34
N THR A 2 -9.35 93.66 -92.57
CA THR A 2 -10.33 93.24 -93.59
C THR A 2 -9.77 92.12 -94.48
N ARG A 3 -9.73 90.89 -93.94
CA ARG A 3 -9.64 89.67 -94.75
C ARG A 3 -11.05 89.10 -94.86
N ILE A 4 -11.61 89.00 -96.06
CA ILE A 4 -13.02 88.60 -96.27
C ILE A 4 -13.22 87.09 -96.05
N ASN A 5 -12.25 86.27 -96.43
CA ASN A 5 -12.33 84.79 -96.33
C ASN A 5 -12.16 84.22 -94.91
N THR A 6 -11.87 85.04 -93.89
CA THR A 6 -11.63 84.55 -92.52
C THR A 6 -12.23 85.50 -91.49
N ASN A 7 -13.43 85.16 -91.01
CA ASN A 7 -14.15 85.95 -90.02
C ASN A 7 -13.68 85.62 -88.59
N VAL A 8 -12.65 86.32 -88.13
CA VAL A 8 -12.09 86.16 -86.78
C VAL A 8 -13.14 86.41 -85.69
N SER A 9 -14.04 87.38 -85.87
CA SER A 9 -15.09 87.68 -84.89
C SER A 9 -16.10 86.53 -84.74
N SER A 10 -16.43 85.84 -85.84
CA SER A 10 -17.29 84.65 -85.81
C SER A 10 -16.57 83.45 -85.18
N LEU A 11 -15.29 83.22 -85.50
CA LEU A 11 -14.46 82.20 -84.83
C LEU A 11 -14.35 82.43 -83.32
N VAL A 12 -14.16 83.69 -82.87
CA VAL A 12 -14.15 84.05 -81.45
C VAL A 12 -15.53 83.83 -80.82
N ALA A 13 -16.61 84.25 -81.47
CA ALA A 13 -17.97 84.01 -80.98
C ALA A 13 -18.31 82.51 -80.89
N GLN A 14 -17.91 81.71 -81.88
CA GLN A 14 -18.08 80.26 -81.91
C GLN A 14 -17.29 79.56 -80.79
N ASN A 15 -16.03 79.95 -80.57
CA ASN A 15 -15.22 79.43 -79.46
C ASN A 15 -15.81 79.80 -78.09
N THR A 16 -16.31 81.03 -77.91
CA THR A 16 -16.98 81.46 -76.68
C THR A 16 -18.30 80.71 -76.46
N LEU A 17 -19.11 80.55 -77.51
CA LEU A 17 -20.34 79.76 -77.46
C LEU A 17 -20.07 78.28 -77.14
N SER A 18 -19.03 77.69 -77.73
CA SER A 18 -18.62 76.30 -77.43
C SER A 18 -18.19 76.14 -75.96
N ARG A 19 -17.44 77.10 -75.40
CA ARG A 19 -17.12 77.14 -73.96
C ARG A 19 -18.39 77.23 -73.11
N SER A 20 -19.26 78.20 -73.36
CA SER A 20 -20.51 78.36 -72.60
C SER A 20 -21.44 77.15 -72.70
N ASN A 21 -21.43 76.43 -73.82
CA ASN A 21 -22.19 75.19 -73.98
C ASN A 21 -21.56 74.00 -73.22
N ASN A 22 -20.23 73.94 -73.12
CA ASN A 22 -19.55 72.96 -72.27
C ASN A 22 -19.79 73.27 -70.78
N ASP A 23 -19.73 74.54 -70.37
CA ASP A 23 -20.03 74.98 -68.99
C ASP A 23 -21.48 74.66 -68.63
N LEU A 24 -22.43 74.89 -69.55
CA LEU A 24 -23.83 74.50 -69.42
C LEU A 24 -23.99 72.98 -69.23
N GLN A 25 -23.32 72.17 -70.04
CA GLN A 25 -23.36 70.70 -69.93
C GLN A 25 -22.74 70.19 -68.63
N THR A 26 -21.66 70.81 -68.14
CA THR A 26 -21.05 70.47 -66.85
C THR A 26 -21.99 70.81 -65.69
N ALA A 27 -22.63 71.99 -65.70
CA ALA A 27 -23.59 72.37 -64.66
C ALA A 27 -24.84 71.48 -64.69
N LEU A 28 -25.38 71.16 -65.86
CA LEU A 28 -26.46 70.19 -66.03
C LEU A 28 -26.08 68.81 -65.49
N GLY A 29 -24.87 68.32 -65.81
CA GLY A 29 -24.37 67.03 -65.34
C GLY A 29 -24.30 66.97 -63.82
N ARG A 30 -23.69 67.98 -63.19
CA ARG A 30 -23.57 68.09 -61.73
C ARG A 30 -24.93 68.21 -61.02
N LEU A 31 -25.85 69.02 -61.56
CA LEU A 31 -27.19 69.16 -60.99
C LEU A 31 -28.02 67.87 -61.15
N SER A 32 -27.76 67.09 -62.22
CA SER A 32 -28.48 65.85 -62.51
C SER A 32 -27.97 64.64 -61.73
N THR A 33 -26.69 64.62 -61.33
CA THR A 33 -26.14 63.55 -60.47
C THR A 33 -26.15 63.90 -59.00
N GLY A 34 -26.29 65.19 -58.65
CA GLY A 34 -26.06 65.71 -57.31
C GLY A 34 -24.58 65.89 -56.96
N LEU A 35 -23.66 65.41 -57.82
CA LEU A 35 -22.23 65.34 -57.51
C LEU A 35 -21.43 66.41 -58.26
N ARG A 36 -20.59 67.13 -57.53
CA ARG A 36 -19.55 68.06 -58.01
C ARG A 36 -18.45 67.35 -58.80
N ILE A 37 -18.13 66.11 -58.44
CA ILE A 37 -17.08 65.30 -59.07
C ILE A 37 -17.72 64.06 -59.70
N ASN A 38 -17.81 64.04 -61.04
CA ASN A 38 -18.44 62.93 -61.79
C ASN A 38 -17.43 62.11 -62.60
N ARG A 39 -16.29 62.70 -62.95
CA ARG A 39 -15.22 62.08 -63.76
C ARG A 39 -13.87 62.52 -63.22
N GLY A 40 -12.84 61.69 -63.35
CA GLY A 40 -11.48 62.02 -62.88
C GLY A 40 -10.85 63.26 -63.54
N LYS A 41 -11.43 63.81 -64.60
CA LYS A 41 -11.02 65.11 -65.19
C LYS A 41 -11.60 66.35 -64.48
N ASP A 42 -12.60 66.18 -63.62
CA ASP A 42 -13.30 67.29 -62.97
C ASP A 42 -12.52 67.75 -61.72
N ASP A 43 -12.03 66.78 -60.95
CA ASP A 43 -11.01 66.93 -59.91
C ASP A 43 -10.35 65.55 -59.67
N PRO A 44 -9.11 65.30 -60.15
CA PRO A 44 -8.44 64.01 -59.96
C PRO A 44 -8.14 63.69 -58.50
N ALA A 45 -7.75 64.70 -57.70
CA ALA A 45 -7.35 64.51 -56.31
C ALA A 45 -8.59 64.33 -55.41
N GLY A 46 -9.62 65.16 -55.62
CA GLY A 46 -10.92 65.00 -54.98
C GLY A 46 -11.57 63.66 -55.29
N LEU A 47 -11.46 63.15 -56.53
CA LEU A 47 -11.97 61.81 -56.85
C LEU A 47 -11.22 60.71 -56.07
N ILE A 48 -9.88 60.73 -56.06
CA ILE A 48 -9.09 59.74 -55.31
C ILE A 48 -9.44 59.77 -53.81
N ALA A 49 -9.56 60.95 -53.22
CA ALA A 49 -9.96 61.09 -51.82
C ALA A 49 -11.39 60.55 -51.58
N SER A 50 -12.35 60.88 -52.45
CA SER A 50 -13.75 60.41 -52.31
C SER A 50 -13.90 58.90 -52.48
N GLU A 51 -13.16 58.26 -53.40
CA GLU A 51 -13.22 56.80 -53.56
C GLU A 51 -12.46 56.07 -52.43
N GLY A 52 -11.45 56.72 -51.83
CA GLY A 52 -10.82 56.25 -50.57
C GLY A 52 -11.82 56.27 -49.41
N LEU A 53 -12.40 57.43 -49.09
CA LEU A 53 -13.43 57.57 -48.06
C LEU A 53 -14.62 56.63 -48.28
N ARG A 54 -15.02 56.41 -49.53
CA ARG A 54 -16.08 55.47 -49.88
C ARG A 54 -15.70 54.01 -49.64
N SER A 55 -14.44 53.65 -49.84
CA SER A 55 -13.91 52.34 -49.44
C SER A 55 -13.99 52.18 -47.92
N ASP A 56 -13.56 53.19 -47.17
CA ASP A 56 -13.59 53.19 -45.71
C ASP A 56 -15.03 53.11 -45.17
N ILE A 57 -15.97 53.86 -45.74
CA ILE A 57 -17.42 53.78 -45.47
C ILE A 57 -17.92 52.35 -45.64
N ILE A 58 -17.64 51.70 -46.78
CA ILE A 58 -18.09 50.33 -47.05
C ILE A 58 -17.50 49.35 -46.03
N SER A 59 -16.22 49.49 -45.67
CA SER A 59 -15.57 48.64 -44.67
C SER A 59 -16.14 48.84 -43.27
N VAL A 60 -16.42 50.09 -42.86
CA VAL A 60 -17.05 50.42 -41.58
C VAL A 60 -18.51 49.91 -41.53
N GLU A 61 -19.29 50.05 -42.60
CA GLU A 61 -20.63 49.42 -42.71
C GLU A 61 -20.56 47.89 -42.54
N LYS A 62 -19.53 47.22 -43.08
CA LYS A 62 -19.31 45.79 -42.84
C LYS A 62 -18.93 45.48 -41.39
N ALA A 63 -18.08 46.29 -40.78
CA ALA A 63 -17.71 46.16 -39.36
C ALA A 63 -18.92 46.30 -38.42
N ILE A 64 -19.81 47.26 -38.68
CA ILE A 64 -21.08 47.44 -37.96
C ILE A 64 -21.96 46.20 -38.12
N THR A 65 -22.26 45.79 -39.37
CA THR A 65 -23.15 44.64 -39.61
C THR A 65 -22.58 43.30 -39.13
N ASN A 66 -21.26 43.15 -39.05
CA ASN A 66 -20.61 42.01 -38.40
C ASN A 66 -20.79 42.05 -36.87
N SER A 67 -20.61 43.23 -36.25
CA SER A 67 -20.80 43.43 -34.81
C SER A 67 -22.26 43.23 -34.39
N GLU A 68 -23.23 43.67 -35.21
CA GLU A 68 -24.66 43.41 -34.99
C GLU A 68 -25.00 41.91 -35.05
N ARG A 69 -24.39 41.17 -35.99
CA ARG A 69 -24.54 39.71 -36.09
C ARG A 69 -23.90 38.97 -34.91
N ALA A 70 -22.76 39.46 -34.42
CA ALA A 70 -22.15 38.96 -33.19
C ALA A 70 -23.11 39.18 -32.00
N ASN A 71 -23.69 40.37 -31.88
CA ASN A 71 -24.64 40.71 -30.82
C ASN A 71 -25.87 39.78 -30.85
N GLN A 72 -26.45 39.54 -32.03
CA GLN A 72 -27.56 38.59 -32.22
C GLN A 72 -27.20 37.14 -31.85
N LEU A 73 -25.98 36.67 -32.16
CA LEU A 73 -25.51 35.34 -31.78
C LEU A 73 -25.39 35.22 -30.26
N ILE A 74 -24.74 36.19 -29.61
CA ILE A 74 -24.53 36.21 -28.16
C ILE A 74 -25.86 36.31 -27.40
N ALA A 75 -26.79 37.17 -27.85
CA ALA A 75 -28.13 37.27 -27.28
C ALA A 75 -28.95 35.98 -27.44
N THR A 76 -28.75 35.23 -28.53
CA THR A 76 -29.37 33.91 -28.72
C THR A 76 -28.82 32.88 -27.72
N ALA A 77 -27.50 32.90 -27.48
CA ALA A 77 -26.85 32.04 -26.50
C ALA A 77 -27.29 32.37 -25.06
N ASP A 78 -27.25 33.64 -24.63
CA ASP A 78 -27.72 34.03 -23.27
C ASP A 78 -29.20 33.71 -23.04
N SER A 79 -30.06 33.87 -24.06
CA SER A 79 -31.48 33.50 -23.97
C SER A 79 -31.69 32.00 -23.72
N ALA A 80 -30.85 31.14 -24.30
CA ALA A 80 -30.89 29.70 -24.07
C ALA A 80 -30.27 29.31 -22.71
N LEU A 81 -29.17 29.97 -22.31
CA LEU A 81 -28.58 29.83 -20.98
C LEU A 81 -29.53 30.29 -19.86
N GLY A 82 -30.40 31.26 -20.13
CA GLY A 82 -31.50 31.63 -19.24
C GLY A 82 -32.50 30.49 -18.99
N GLN A 83 -32.75 29.64 -19.99
CA GLN A 83 -33.61 28.45 -19.85
C GLN A 83 -32.89 27.35 -19.07
N VAL A 84 -31.60 27.09 -19.36
CA VAL A 84 -30.76 26.17 -18.58
C VAL A 84 -30.71 26.60 -17.11
N SER A 85 -30.52 27.90 -16.86
CA SER A 85 -30.52 28.49 -15.52
C SER A 85 -31.85 28.30 -14.79
N GLN A 86 -33.00 28.37 -15.46
CA GLN A 86 -34.29 28.04 -14.85
C GLN A 86 -34.36 26.55 -14.48
N LEU A 87 -34.04 25.64 -15.41
CA LEU A 87 -34.06 24.20 -15.16
C LEU A 87 -33.14 23.78 -14.00
N LEU A 88 -31.97 24.41 -13.86
CA LEU A 88 -31.07 24.18 -12.72
C LEU A 88 -31.66 24.66 -11.39
N ASN A 89 -32.40 25.78 -11.37
CA ASN A 89 -33.12 26.22 -10.17
C ASN A 89 -34.29 25.28 -9.83
N ASP A 90 -34.97 24.72 -10.85
CA ASP A 90 -36.02 23.73 -10.67
C ASP A 90 -35.43 22.42 -10.08
N ILE A 91 -34.31 21.93 -10.62
CA ILE A 91 -33.54 20.79 -10.06
C ILE A 91 -33.12 21.08 -8.61
N ARG A 92 -32.60 22.27 -8.29
CA ARG A 92 -32.25 22.64 -6.91
C ARG A 92 -33.45 22.67 -5.96
N GLY A 93 -34.62 23.06 -6.47
CA GLY A 93 -35.88 22.96 -5.73
C GLY A 93 -36.19 21.51 -5.39
N LEU A 94 -36.06 20.60 -6.35
CA LEU A 94 -36.33 19.17 -6.18
C LEU A 94 -35.31 18.45 -5.28
N THR A 95 -34.01 18.81 -5.34
CA THR A 95 -33.01 18.28 -4.39
C THR A 95 -33.27 18.78 -2.98
N SER A 96 -33.56 20.08 -2.80
CA SER A 96 -33.93 20.65 -1.51
C SER A 96 -35.25 20.11 -0.95
N GLU A 97 -36.21 19.75 -1.81
CA GLU A 97 -37.45 19.08 -1.40
C GLU A 97 -37.15 17.65 -0.95
N ALA A 98 -36.43 16.86 -1.75
CA ALA A 98 -36.08 15.46 -1.47
C ALA A 98 -35.24 15.26 -0.19
N ALA A 99 -34.49 16.27 0.24
CA ALA A 99 -33.78 16.26 1.53
C ALA A 99 -34.72 16.14 2.75
N ASN A 100 -36.03 16.37 2.60
CA ASN A 100 -37.02 16.22 3.68
C ASN A 100 -37.48 14.76 3.86
N THR A 101 -36.53 13.84 4.08
CA THR A 101 -36.76 12.39 4.19
C THR A 101 -37.73 12.01 5.31
N GLY A 102 -37.82 12.80 6.39
CA GLY A 102 -38.83 12.61 7.45
C GLY A 102 -40.27 13.02 7.09
N ALA A 103 -40.49 13.58 5.89
CA ALA A 103 -41.80 14.08 5.44
C ALA A 103 -42.25 13.57 4.06
N LEU A 104 -41.32 13.05 3.24
CA LEU A 104 -41.57 12.48 1.92
C LEU A 104 -41.40 10.96 1.95
N SER A 105 -42.27 10.22 1.25
CA SER A 105 -42.05 8.79 1.02
C SER A 105 -41.03 8.55 -0.11
N GLU A 106 -40.45 7.35 -0.14
CA GLU A 106 -39.51 6.92 -1.18
C GLU A 106 -40.11 7.04 -2.60
N GLU A 107 -41.41 6.77 -2.76
CA GLU A 107 -42.09 6.94 -4.06
C GLU A 107 -42.22 8.41 -4.47
N GLN A 108 -42.30 9.34 -3.51
CA GLN A 108 -42.29 10.78 -3.78
C GLN A 108 -40.88 11.24 -4.16
N ILE A 109 -39.83 10.74 -3.49
CA ILE A 109 -38.43 11.01 -3.85
C ILE A 109 -38.12 10.45 -5.24
N ALA A 110 -38.57 9.23 -5.55
CA ALA A 110 -38.45 8.63 -6.89
C ALA A 110 -39.23 9.43 -7.96
N ALA A 111 -40.39 10.01 -7.62
CA ALA A 111 -41.12 10.90 -8.52
C ALA A 111 -40.37 12.23 -8.77
N ASN A 112 -39.70 12.79 -7.75
CA ASN A 112 -38.84 13.96 -7.91
C ASN A 112 -37.60 13.63 -8.75
N GLN A 113 -37.03 12.43 -8.60
CA GLN A 113 -35.91 11.96 -9.41
C GLN A 113 -36.29 11.90 -10.90
N LEU A 114 -37.48 11.42 -11.25
CA LEU A 114 -37.97 11.43 -12.64
C LEU A 114 -38.15 12.85 -13.21
N GLN A 115 -38.45 13.85 -12.37
CA GLN A 115 -38.50 15.25 -12.79
C GLN A 115 -37.10 15.84 -13.00
N ILE A 116 -36.11 15.45 -12.18
CA ILE A 116 -34.70 15.79 -12.40
C ILE A 116 -34.23 15.17 -13.72
N ASP A 117 -34.46 13.88 -13.96
CA ASP A 117 -34.10 13.19 -15.21
C ASP A 117 -34.65 13.93 -16.45
N SER A 118 -35.92 14.33 -16.41
CA SER A 118 -36.56 15.09 -17.50
C SER A 118 -35.94 16.49 -17.69
N SER A 119 -35.52 17.13 -16.60
CA SER A 119 -34.86 18.43 -16.61
C SER A 119 -33.42 18.33 -17.16
N LEU A 120 -32.68 17.29 -16.81
CA LEU A 120 -31.37 16.95 -17.37
C LEU A 120 -31.46 16.72 -18.89
N GLU A 121 -32.41 15.90 -19.34
CA GLU A 121 -32.68 15.72 -20.77
C GLU A 121 -33.04 17.03 -21.48
N ALA A 122 -33.76 17.93 -20.82
CA ALA A 122 -34.10 19.24 -21.37
C ALA A 122 -32.87 20.15 -21.51
N ILE A 123 -31.97 20.14 -20.53
CA ILE A 123 -30.67 20.86 -20.58
C ILE A 123 -29.83 20.36 -21.76
N ASP A 124 -29.64 19.04 -21.90
CA ASP A 124 -28.88 18.46 -23.03
C ASP A 124 -29.51 18.79 -24.38
N ARG A 125 -30.85 18.77 -24.45
CA ARG A 125 -31.59 19.15 -25.66
C ARG A 125 -31.39 20.63 -26.02
N ILE A 126 -31.36 21.52 -25.03
CA ILE A 126 -31.09 22.95 -25.24
C ILE A 126 -29.65 23.15 -25.72
N ALA A 127 -28.66 22.52 -25.06
CA ALA A 127 -27.25 22.56 -25.44
C ALA A 127 -27.05 22.13 -26.89
N GLN A 128 -27.70 21.03 -27.30
CA GLN A 128 -27.56 20.47 -28.64
C GLN A 128 -28.36 21.22 -29.74
N ILE A 129 -29.57 21.72 -29.46
CA ILE A 129 -30.43 22.31 -30.51
C ILE A 129 -30.19 23.81 -30.69
N THR A 130 -29.69 24.52 -29.67
CA THR A 130 -29.44 25.97 -29.73
C THR A 130 -28.43 26.29 -30.83
N SER A 131 -28.91 26.96 -31.88
CA SER A 131 -28.12 27.29 -33.06
C SER A 131 -28.47 28.64 -33.67
N PHE A 132 -27.49 29.30 -34.27
CA PHE A 132 -27.64 30.54 -35.02
C PHE A 132 -27.10 30.33 -36.44
N GLN A 133 -27.96 30.53 -37.45
CA GLN A 133 -27.64 30.31 -38.86
C GLN A 133 -27.00 28.93 -39.15
N GLY A 134 -27.45 27.88 -38.46
CA GLY A 134 -26.97 26.51 -38.62
C GLY A 134 -25.70 26.17 -37.85
N LYS A 135 -25.05 27.13 -37.17
CA LYS A 135 -23.98 26.86 -36.21
C LYS A 135 -24.58 26.60 -34.82
N ARG A 136 -24.28 25.45 -34.22
CA ARG A 136 -24.61 25.14 -32.82
C ARG A 136 -23.74 26.00 -31.90
N LEU A 137 -24.32 26.46 -30.80
CA LEU A 137 -23.71 27.50 -29.94
C LEU A 137 -23.26 26.99 -28.58
N LEU A 138 -23.94 25.98 -28.04
CA LEU A 138 -23.85 25.58 -26.62
C LEU A 138 -23.44 24.10 -26.46
N ASP A 139 -22.86 23.51 -27.50
CA ASP A 139 -22.38 22.13 -27.57
C ASP A 139 -20.85 22.01 -27.57
N GLY A 140 -20.14 23.08 -27.20
CA GLY A 140 -18.67 23.13 -27.14
C GLY A 140 -17.97 23.40 -28.48
N ASN A 141 -18.69 23.38 -29.62
CA ASN A 141 -18.07 23.65 -30.94
C ASN A 141 -17.59 25.11 -31.12
N LEU A 142 -17.94 26.02 -30.19
CA LEU A 142 -17.45 27.41 -30.14
C LEU A 142 -16.52 27.67 -28.95
N ASP A 143 -16.06 26.62 -28.28
CA ASP A 143 -15.05 26.67 -27.23
C ASP A 143 -13.63 26.70 -27.83
N PHE A 144 -12.61 26.97 -27.01
CA PHE A 144 -11.22 26.88 -27.44
C PHE A 144 -10.72 25.43 -27.47
N ILE A 145 -9.81 25.13 -28.39
CA ILE A 145 -9.18 23.82 -28.52
C ILE A 145 -7.88 23.84 -27.73
N THR A 146 -7.81 23.00 -26.70
CA THR A 146 -6.63 22.80 -25.86
C THR A 146 -5.99 21.42 -26.13
N ASN A 147 -4.66 21.38 -26.24
CA ASN A 147 -3.88 20.14 -26.40
C ASN A 147 -2.87 20.02 -25.26
N GLY A 148 -2.56 18.79 -24.84
CA GLY A 148 -1.54 18.53 -23.82
C GLY A 148 -1.94 18.92 -22.39
N VAL A 149 -3.24 19.08 -22.10
CA VAL A 149 -3.69 19.37 -20.74
C VAL A 149 -3.45 18.15 -19.85
N GLU A 150 -2.68 18.32 -18.79
CA GLU A 150 -2.42 17.31 -17.76
C GLU A 150 -3.67 17.15 -16.87
N THR A 151 -4.65 16.35 -17.30
CA THR A 151 -5.98 16.26 -16.65
C THR A 151 -5.99 15.63 -15.26
N GLN A 152 -4.86 15.08 -14.81
CA GLN A 152 -4.66 14.62 -13.42
C GLN A 152 -4.27 15.78 -12.49
N SER A 153 -3.69 16.85 -13.05
CA SER A 153 -3.18 18.01 -12.31
C SER A 153 -4.07 19.23 -12.49
N ILE A 154 -4.69 19.39 -13.66
CA ILE A 154 -5.57 20.51 -14.04
C ILE A 154 -6.99 20.01 -14.30
N GLU A 155 -7.90 20.40 -13.43
CA GLU A 155 -9.33 20.09 -13.52
C GLU A 155 -10.16 21.31 -13.94
N GLY A 156 -11.27 21.06 -14.63
CA GLY A 156 -12.23 22.12 -14.98
C GLY A 156 -11.65 23.23 -15.86
N LEU A 157 -10.57 22.96 -16.63
CA LEU A 157 -9.92 23.96 -17.48
C LEU A 157 -10.92 24.63 -18.42
N ARG A 158 -10.97 25.96 -18.31
CA ARG A 158 -11.92 26.80 -19.00
C ARG A 158 -11.20 28.00 -19.56
N VAL A 159 -11.04 28.03 -20.89
CA VAL A 159 -10.50 29.19 -21.61
C VAL A 159 -11.67 30.06 -22.07
N ASP A 160 -11.67 31.31 -21.66
CA ASP A 160 -12.76 32.26 -21.90
C ASP A 160 -12.39 33.28 -23.00
N GLN A 161 -11.11 33.63 -23.14
CA GLN A 161 -10.56 34.45 -24.21
C GLN A 161 -9.11 34.02 -24.53
N ALA A 162 -8.77 33.92 -25.81
CA ALA A 162 -7.40 33.71 -26.26
C ALA A 162 -7.14 34.49 -27.57
N ASN A 163 -6.18 35.43 -27.55
CA ASN A 163 -5.77 36.21 -28.72
C ASN A 163 -4.39 35.76 -29.22
N PHE A 164 -4.42 35.05 -30.34
CA PHE A 164 -3.27 34.39 -30.96
C PHE A 164 -2.32 35.37 -31.68
N GLY A 165 -2.73 36.62 -31.90
CA GLY A 165 -1.90 37.62 -32.57
C GLY A 165 -1.54 37.22 -34.01
N SER A 166 -0.26 36.89 -34.22
CA SER A 166 0.29 36.35 -35.49
C SER A 166 0.64 34.86 -35.43
N PHE A 167 0.47 34.21 -34.27
CA PHE A 167 0.77 32.80 -34.05
C PHE A 167 -0.45 31.92 -34.38
N SER A 168 -0.23 30.63 -34.60
CA SER A 168 -1.30 29.62 -34.75
C SER A 168 -1.84 29.11 -33.42
N GLU A 169 -1.03 29.21 -32.36
CA GLU A 169 -1.26 28.66 -31.04
C GLU A 169 -0.72 29.59 -29.94
N ILE A 170 -1.17 29.39 -28.71
CA ILE A 170 -0.64 30.02 -27.51
C ILE A 170 -0.18 28.90 -26.58
N GLY A 171 1.11 28.88 -26.23
CA GLY A 171 1.60 28.08 -25.11
C GLY A 171 1.16 28.68 -23.79
N VAL A 172 0.71 27.84 -22.87
CA VAL A 172 0.35 28.20 -21.50
C VAL A 172 1.23 27.38 -20.56
N GLU A 173 2.19 28.07 -19.96
CA GLU A 173 3.01 27.59 -18.86
C GLU A 173 2.32 27.96 -17.54
N VAL A 174 2.10 26.98 -16.68
CA VAL A 174 1.44 27.11 -15.37
C VAL A 174 2.44 26.67 -14.30
N ASN A 175 3.13 27.65 -13.72
CA ASN A 175 4.02 27.43 -12.60
C ASN A 175 3.24 27.58 -11.29
N VAL A 176 3.07 26.48 -10.55
CA VAL A 176 2.53 26.48 -9.20
C VAL A 176 3.67 26.87 -8.26
N VAL A 177 3.55 28.04 -7.65
CA VAL A 177 4.58 28.62 -6.76
C VAL A 177 4.39 28.07 -5.34
N LYS A 178 3.12 28.01 -4.90
CA LYS A 178 2.70 27.39 -3.65
C LYS A 178 1.33 26.76 -3.84
N GLN A 179 1.16 25.53 -3.36
CA GLN A 179 -0.11 24.82 -3.29
C GLN A 179 -1.09 25.50 -2.32
N ALA A 180 -2.39 25.31 -2.55
CA ALA A 180 -3.40 25.67 -1.56
C ALA A 180 -3.40 24.68 -0.40
N THR A 181 -3.62 25.17 0.82
CA THR A 181 -3.78 24.36 2.03
C THR A 181 -5.18 24.52 2.63
N ARG A 182 -5.61 23.52 3.40
CA ARG A 182 -6.76 23.61 4.32
C ARG A 182 -6.26 24.27 5.62
N GLY A 183 -7.15 24.89 6.40
CA GLY A 183 -6.80 25.30 7.76
C GLY A 183 -6.84 24.07 8.67
N GLN A 184 -5.79 23.82 9.46
CA GLN A 184 -5.65 22.59 10.25
C GLN A 184 -5.12 22.87 11.68
N LEU A 185 -5.64 22.12 12.65
CA LEU A 185 -5.23 22.12 14.07
C LEU A 185 -5.10 20.68 14.58
N ASN A 186 -3.99 20.35 15.22
CA ASN A 186 -3.64 19.00 15.65
C ASN A 186 -3.60 18.93 17.19
N TYR A 187 -4.30 17.94 17.74
CA TYR A 187 -4.25 17.55 19.16
C TYR A 187 -3.36 16.32 19.29
N ASN A 188 -2.29 16.39 20.08
CA ASN A 188 -1.25 15.35 20.13
C ASN A 188 -1.26 14.60 21.48
N PHE A 189 -2.44 14.25 21.98
CA PHE A 189 -2.62 13.51 23.23
C PHE A 189 -3.74 12.48 23.04
N GLY A 190 -3.68 11.38 23.79
CA GLY A 190 -4.74 10.36 23.82
C GLY A 190 -6.03 10.81 24.51
N ALA A 191 -6.78 9.85 25.06
CA ALA A 191 -8.13 10.04 25.59
C ALA A 191 -8.28 11.23 26.57
N ILE A 192 -9.48 11.83 26.56
CA ILE A 192 -9.79 13.09 27.23
C ILE A 192 -9.64 12.98 28.77
N ALA A 193 -8.64 13.66 29.33
CA ALA A 193 -8.23 13.49 30.74
C ALA A 193 -9.20 14.07 31.80
N GLU A 194 -10.04 15.04 31.44
CA GLU A 194 -11.01 15.74 32.31
C GLU A 194 -12.31 16.05 31.56
N ASP A 195 -13.41 16.34 32.27
CA ASP A 195 -14.66 16.78 31.63
C ASP A 195 -14.43 18.04 30.76
N LEU A 196 -14.65 17.89 29.45
CA LEU A 196 -14.20 18.81 28.42
C LEU A 196 -15.38 19.40 27.67
N VAL A 197 -15.37 20.71 27.44
CA VAL A 197 -16.34 21.38 26.57
C VAL A 197 -15.59 22.06 25.42
N LEU A 198 -15.75 21.55 24.20
CA LEU A 198 -15.13 22.08 22.99
C LEU A 198 -16.12 22.92 22.20
N GLN A 199 -15.77 24.18 21.93
CA GLN A 199 -16.37 24.94 20.84
C GLN A 199 -15.54 24.75 19.56
N ILE A 200 -16.19 24.34 18.48
CA ILE A 200 -15.56 24.11 17.17
C ILE A 200 -16.22 25.01 16.15
N GLY A 201 -15.42 25.63 15.29
CA GLY A 201 -15.88 26.61 14.31
C GLY A 201 -15.10 26.56 13.02
N GLY A 202 -15.81 26.72 11.90
CA GLY A 202 -15.22 26.80 10.57
C GLY A 202 -15.98 27.78 9.68
N GLY A 203 -15.80 27.64 8.37
CA GLY A 203 -16.38 28.55 7.37
C GLY A 203 -17.91 28.60 7.33
N ASN A 204 -18.61 27.58 7.86
CA ASN A 204 -20.08 27.50 7.80
C ASN A 204 -20.75 27.92 9.12
N GLY A 205 -20.11 27.69 10.27
CA GLY A 205 -20.73 27.91 11.58
C GLY A 205 -19.85 27.52 12.76
N THR A 206 -20.45 27.52 13.96
CA THR A 206 -19.79 27.13 15.22
C THR A 206 -20.75 26.28 16.07
N GLU A 207 -20.28 25.15 16.58
CA GLU A 207 -21.03 24.28 17.50
C GLU A 207 -20.23 24.02 18.79
N ALA A 208 -20.91 23.52 19.82
CA ALA A 208 -20.30 23.22 21.12
C ALA A 208 -20.64 21.79 21.57
N PHE A 209 -19.61 21.03 21.91
CA PHE A 209 -19.65 19.63 22.32
C PHE A 209 -19.23 19.49 23.78
N ASN A 210 -19.79 18.50 24.47
CA ASN A 210 -19.38 18.14 25.83
C ASN A 210 -18.91 16.68 25.79
N PHE A 211 -17.70 16.44 26.27
CA PHE A 211 -17.08 15.11 26.38
C PHE A 211 -16.81 14.83 27.85
N ALA A 212 -17.03 13.60 28.29
CA ALA A 212 -16.73 13.19 29.66
C ALA A 212 -15.25 12.86 29.78
N LYS A 213 -14.72 12.90 31.01
CA LYS A 213 -13.43 12.25 31.30
C LYS A 213 -13.44 10.80 30.79
N GLY A 214 -12.42 10.43 30.03
CA GLY A 214 -12.24 9.09 29.45
C GLY A 214 -12.78 8.94 28.03
N SER A 215 -13.46 9.95 27.46
CA SER A 215 -13.89 9.91 26.06
C SER A 215 -12.69 9.77 25.12
N THR A 216 -12.84 8.96 24.07
CA THR A 216 -11.76 8.68 23.12
C THR A 216 -11.70 9.75 22.02
N ILE A 217 -10.59 9.85 21.30
CA ILE A 217 -10.46 10.82 20.20
C ILE A 217 -11.32 10.43 18.99
N GLU A 218 -11.66 9.15 18.83
CA GLU A 218 -12.61 8.63 17.85
C GLU A 218 -14.05 9.05 18.18
N GLU A 219 -14.45 9.06 19.45
CA GLU A 219 -15.73 9.62 19.89
C GLU A 219 -15.82 11.12 19.58
N VAL A 220 -14.72 11.86 19.85
CA VAL A 220 -14.62 13.28 19.50
C VAL A 220 -14.72 13.46 17.98
N ALA A 221 -13.94 12.73 17.19
CA ALA A 221 -13.96 12.81 15.73
C ALA A 221 -15.36 12.52 15.16
N SER A 222 -16.01 11.46 15.63
CA SER A 222 -17.35 11.05 15.23
C SER A 222 -18.39 12.13 15.53
N ALA A 223 -18.35 12.71 16.74
CA ALA A 223 -19.27 13.78 17.13
C ALA A 223 -19.12 15.03 16.26
N VAL A 224 -17.89 15.37 15.86
CA VAL A 224 -17.60 16.55 15.02
C VAL A 224 -17.98 16.31 13.56
N ASN A 225 -17.64 15.14 13.02
CA ASN A 225 -17.95 14.79 11.64
C ASN A 225 -19.46 14.70 11.37
N LEU A 226 -20.24 14.31 12.37
CA LEU A 226 -21.71 14.30 12.33
C LEU A 226 -22.34 15.68 12.04
N VAL A 227 -21.63 16.79 12.33
CA VAL A 227 -22.06 18.17 12.05
C VAL A 227 -21.03 18.97 11.24
N SER A 228 -20.22 18.25 10.44
CA SER A 228 -19.22 18.84 9.55
C SER A 228 -19.81 19.72 8.45
N ASP A 229 -21.06 19.48 8.06
CA ASP A 229 -21.82 20.31 7.13
C ASP A 229 -22.18 21.69 7.74
N ALA A 230 -22.61 21.71 9.01
CA ALA A 230 -23.01 22.90 9.75
C ALA A 230 -21.81 23.75 10.22
N THR A 231 -20.72 23.10 10.64
CA THR A 231 -19.50 23.79 11.10
C THR A 231 -18.55 24.15 9.95
N GLY A 232 -18.48 23.28 8.94
CA GLY A 232 -17.45 23.34 7.89
C GLY A 232 -16.10 22.75 8.32
N VAL A 233 -16.04 22.06 9.47
CA VAL A 233 -14.85 21.40 10.03
C VAL A 233 -15.05 19.89 10.02
N GLU A 234 -13.99 19.16 9.71
CA GLU A 234 -13.89 17.71 9.76
C GLU A 234 -12.78 17.35 10.74
N ALA A 235 -12.94 16.26 11.48
CA ALA A 235 -11.98 15.77 12.46
C ALA A 235 -11.49 14.39 12.02
N ILE A 236 -10.20 14.28 11.72
CA ILE A 236 -9.51 13.05 11.37
C ILE A 236 -8.76 12.56 12.61
N VAL A 237 -8.98 11.31 12.99
CA VAL A 237 -8.07 10.62 13.91
C VAL A 237 -6.81 10.28 13.13
N GLU A 238 -5.70 10.89 13.52
CA GLU A 238 -4.37 10.57 13.00
C GLU A 238 -3.84 9.40 13.85
N THR A 239 -4.02 8.17 13.38
CA THR A 239 -3.00 7.16 13.65
C THR A 239 -1.71 7.59 12.93
N ALA A 240 -0.54 7.09 13.37
CA ALA A 240 0.75 7.53 12.83
C ALA A 240 0.78 7.55 11.28
N ALA A 241 1.27 8.66 10.73
CA ALA A 241 0.86 9.13 9.40
C ALA A 241 1.17 8.17 8.24
N THR A 242 0.13 7.72 7.53
CA THR A 242 0.20 6.78 6.38
C THR A 242 -0.07 7.45 5.01
N ASN A 243 0.28 8.72 4.84
CA ASN A 243 0.03 9.48 3.60
C ASN A 243 1.29 9.77 2.77
N GLY A 244 1.48 8.99 1.69
CA GLY A 244 2.48 9.26 0.64
C GLY A 244 1.87 9.23 -0.76
N THR A 245 2.29 10.14 -1.65
CA THR A 245 1.78 10.19 -3.04
C THR A 245 2.66 9.37 -3.98
N LEU A 246 2.08 8.38 -4.65
CA LEU A 246 2.76 7.53 -5.65
C LEU A 246 2.60 8.09 -7.07
N VAL A 247 3.71 8.29 -7.80
CA VAL A 247 3.70 8.71 -9.21
C VAL A 247 4.21 7.58 -10.10
N ALA A 248 3.30 6.97 -10.87
CA ALA A 248 3.66 5.98 -11.87
C ALA A 248 4.04 6.64 -13.20
N SER A 249 5.35 6.71 -13.50
CA SER A 249 5.85 7.17 -14.82
C SER A 249 6.44 6.02 -15.63
N SER A 250 5.83 5.71 -16.78
CA SER A 250 6.38 4.77 -17.76
C SER A 250 7.53 5.39 -18.54
N TYR A 251 8.72 4.77 -18.48
CA TYR A 251 9.89 5.14 -19.29
C TYR A 251 10.52 3.92 -19.97
N GLY A 252 10.25 3.73 -21.27
CA GLY A 252 11.04 2.86 -22.14
C GLY A 252 10.40 1.51 -22.52
N GLU A 253 11.16 0.71 -23.26
CA GLU A 253 10.71 -0.58 -23.84
C GLU A 253 10.84 -1.78 -22.88
N ASN A 254 11.45 -1.58 -21.70
CA ASN A 254 11.45 -2.55 -20.60
C ASN A 254 10.33 -2.16 -19.62
N ASN A 255 9.53 -3.13 -19.17
CA ASN A 255 8.39 -2.88 -18.28
C ASN A 255 8.81 -2.69 -16.80
N ASP A 256 9.80 -1.84 -16.55
CA ASP A 256 10.31 -1.55 -15.21
C ASP A 256 9.42 -0.49 -14.55
N VAL A 257 8.56 -0.93 -13.62
CA VAL A 257 7.79 -0.04 -12.75
C VAL A 257 8.67 0.37 -11.58
N LEU A 258 9.42 1.47 -11.74
CA LEU A 258 10.17 2.05 -10.63
C LEU A 258 9.21 2.79 -9.68
N LEU A 259 9.10 2.28 -8.46
CA LEU A 259 8.42 2.95 -7.35
C LEU A 259 9.46 3.67 -6.49
N THR A 260 9.25 4.95 -6.21
CA THR A 260 10.15 5.75 -5.37
C THR A 260 9.32 6.49 -4.31
N ALA A 261 9.52 6.18 -3.04
CA ALA A 261 9.04 7.01 -1.93
C ALA A 261 9.95 8.25 -1.82
N ASN A 262 9.36 9.44 -1.69
CA ASN A 262 10.10 10.70 -1.72
C ASN A 262 10.21 11.43 -0.37
N ASP A 263 9.51 10.96 0.66
CA ASP A 263 9.64 11.43 2.04
C ASP A 263 9.66 10.24 3.00
N ALA A 264 10.34 10.39 4.13
CA ALA A 264 10.55 9.33 5.12
C ALA A 264 9.30 9.12 5.98
N GLY A 265 8.69 7.95 5.89
CA GLY A 265 7.48 7.59 6.63
C GLY A 265 6.86 6.23 6.30
N PHE A 266 7.61 5.35 5.62
CA PHE A 266 7.26 3.94 5.46
C PHE A 266 8.49 3.13 5.84
N ASP A 267 8.32 2.18 6.75
CA ASP A 267 9.31 1.13 6.91
C ASP A 267 9.16 0.11 5.77
N ALA A 268 10.17 -0.74 5.59
CA ALA A 268 10.23 -1.65 4.45
C ALA A 268 9.27 -2.85 4.60
N GLY A 269 7.96 -2.58 4.50
CA GLY A 269 6.89 -3.59 4.61
C GLY A 269 5.46 -3.09 4.35
N ASP A 270 5.19 -1.80 4.53
CA ASP A 270 3.83 -1.25 4.75
C ASP A 270 2.92 -1.13 3.50
N VAL A 271 3.46 -1.40 2.31
CA VAL A 271 2.69 -1.41 1.06
C VAL A 271 2.97 -2.71 0.29
N ARG A 272 1.98 -3.61 0.26
CA ARG A 272 2.07 -4.85 -0.51
C ARG A 272 1.71 -4.60 -1.98
N VAL A 273 2.74 -4.49 -2.82
CA VAL A 273 2.57 -4.40 -4.28
C VAL A 273 2.34 -5.80 -4.85
N LYS A 274 1.10 -6.05 -5.29
CA LYS A 274 0.67 -7.33 -5.86
C LYS A 274 0.65 -7.21 -7.38
N TYR A 275 1.58 -7.89 -8.05
CA TYR A 275 1.53 -8.02 -9.51
C TYR A 275 0.52 -9.10 -9.90
N VAL A 276 -0.41 -8.78 -10.79
CA VAL A 276 -1.31 -9.77 -11.39
C VAL A 276 -1.26 -9.70 -12.92
N LYS A 277 -1.60 -10.81 -13.57
CA LYS A 277 -1.63 -10.87 -15.03
C LYS A 277 -2.93 -10.24 -15.54
N GLY A 278 -2.83 -9.09 -16.17
CA GLY A 278 -3.97 -8.43 -16.81
C GLY A 278 -4.49 -9.23 -18.01
N THR A 279 -5.80 -9.17 -18.23
CA THR A 279 -6.47 -9.82 -19.38
C THR A 279 -6.57 -8.90 -20.62
N SER A 280 -6.05 -7.67 -20.52
CA SER A 280 -6.06 -6.66 -21.57
C SER A 280 -4.65 -6.39 -22.11
N SER A 281 -4.53 -5.67 -23.23
CA SER A 281 -3.26 -5.26 -23.80
C SER A 281 -2.66 -3.99 -23.18
N SER A 282 -3.19 -3.51 -22.06
CA SER A 282 -2.68 -2.34 -21.31
C SER A 282 -2.57 -2.64 -19.83
N THR A 283 -1.48 -2.21 -19.22
CA THR A 283 -1.27 -2.30 -17.76
C THR A 283 -2.20 -1.32 -17.03
N THR A 284 -2.80 -1.76 -15.93
CA THR A 284 -3.62 -0.94 -15.02
C THR A 284 -3.16 -1.16 -13.58
N ALA A 285 -3.24 -0.13 -12.73
CA ALA A 285 -2.92 -0.25 -11.31
C ALA A 285 -4.11 0.24 -10.47
N ASN A 286 -4.48 -0.52 -9.45
CA ASN A 286 -5.54 -0.20 -8.49
C ASN A 286 -4.95 -0.13 -7.08
N TYR A 287 -5.29 0.90 -6.31
CA TYR A 287 -4.95 1.02 -4.90
C TYR A 287 -6.16 0.64 -4.04
N THR A 288 -5.92 -0.18 -3.01
CA THR A 288 -6.85 -0.46 -1.92
C THR A 288 -6.19 0.00 -0.63
N GLY A 289 -6.89 0.82 0.16
CA GLY A 289 -6.42 1.24 1.47
C GLY A 289 -6.26 0.04 2.44
N PRO A 290 -5.52 0.23 3.54
CA PRO A 290 -5.40 -0.80 4.57
C PRO A 290 -6.76 -1.08 5.22
N LEU A 291 -6.95 -2.32 5.68
CA LEU A 291 -8.18 -2.79 6.34
C LEU A 291 -7.76 -3.64 7.55
N GLY A 292 -7.84 -3.07 8.75
CA GLY A 292 -7.23 -3.67 9.94
C GLY A 292 -5.71 -3.74 9.80
N ASP A 293 -5.12 -4.84 10.25
CA ASP A 293 -3.66 -5.06 10.25
C ASP A 293 -3.07 -5.36 8.86
N ASP A 294 -3.90 -5.44 7.82
CA ASP A 294 -3.43 -5.71 6.46
C ASP A 294 -2.88 -4.41 5.80
N PRO A 295 -1.57 -4.38 5.43
CA PRO A 295 -0.95 -3.22 4.80
C PRO A 295 -1.59 -2.88 3.46
N ALA A 296 -1.54 -1.60 3.09
CA ALA A 296 -2.18 -1.09 1.89
C ALA A 296 -1.73 -1.87 0.63
N THR A 297 -2.68 -2.24 -0.23
CA THR A 297 -2.37 -3.06 -1.42
C THR A 297 -2.45 -2.26 -2.71
N ILE A 298 -1.41 -2.39 -3.54
CA ILE A 298 -1.41 -1.88 -4.91
C ILE A 298 -1.41 -3.08 -5.86
N GLU A 299 -2.54 -3.33 -6.52
CA GLU A 299 -2.66 -4.41 -7.49
C GLU A 299 -2.36 -3.89 -8.90
N VAL A 300 -1.20 -4.28 -9.44
CA VAL A 300 -0.74 -3.91 -10.79
C VAL A 300 -1.03 -5.04 -11.77
N ALA A 301 -2.08 -4.87 -12.56
CA ALA A 301 -2.47 -5.81 -13.61
C ALA A 301 -1.70 -5.53 -14.91
N LEU A 302 -0.65 -6.32 -15.18
CA LEU A 302 0.24 -6.14 -16.33
C LEU A 302 -0.41 -6.56 -17.65
N GLY A 303 -0.35 -5.71 -18.68
CA GLY A 303 -0.95 -6.00 -19.99
C GLY A 303 -0.17 -7.06 -20.79
N VAL A 304 -0.87 -8.02 -21.39
CA VAL A 304 -0.24 -9.18 -22.04
C VAL A 304 -0.19 -9.10 -23.58
N ARG A 305 0.90 -9.61 -24.13
CA ARG A 305 1.03 -10.09 -25.53
C ARG A 305 1.43 -11.57 -25.50
N ASP A 306 1.13 -12.29 -26.57
CA ASP A 306 1.18 -13.77 -26.60
C ASP A 306 2.57 -14.37 -26.28
N PHE A 307 2.52 -15.57 -25.67
CA PHE A 307 3.56 -16.30 -24.93
C PHE A 307 4.94 -16.47 -25.63
N GLU A 308 6.01 -16.19 -24.88
CA GLU A 308 7.41 -16.63 -25.14
C GLU A 308 7.86 -17.68 -24.10
N ALA A 309 9.06 -18.24 -24.26
CA ALA A 309 9.64 -19.24 -23.36
C ALA A 309 10.10 -18.62 -22.03
N ALA A 310 9.99 -19.37 -20.93
CA ALA A 310 10.45 -18.92 -19.63
C ALA A 310 12.00 -18.87 -19.58
N SER A 311 12.54 -17.77 -19.04
CA SER A 311 13.98 -17.62 -18.79
C SER A 311 14.22 -16.90 -17.46
N VAL A 312 15.25 -17.33 -16.73
CA VAL A 312 15.66 -16.81 -15.43
C VAL A 312 17.15 -16.52 -15.48
N THR A 313 17.56 -15.29 -15.19
CA THR A 313 18.97 -14.93 -15.01
C THR A 313 19.28 -14.89 -13.52
N VAL A 314 20.38 -15.51 -13.12
CA VAL A 314 20.83 -15.61 -11.73
C VAL A 314 22.23 -15.01 -11.61
N ASP A 315 22.35 -13.96 -10.79
CA ASP A 315 23.62 -13.48 -10.25
C ASP A 315 23.86 -14.22 -8.91
N THR A 316 25.04 -14.82 -8.77
CA THR A 316 25.49 -15.47 -7.53
C THR A 316 26.71 -14.77 -6.94
N ALA A 317 26.57 -13.45 -6.73
CA ALA A 317 27.41 -12.58 -5.90
C ALA A 317 28.93 -12.74 -6.15
N GLY A 318 29.35 -12.50 -7.39
CA GLY A 318 30.77 -12.49 -7.78
C GLY A 318 30.96 -11.92 -9.18
N THR A 319 32.08 -11.26 -9.46
CA THR A 319 32.27 -10.41 -10.66
C THR A 319 32.24 -11.13 -12.02
N ASP A 320 32.10 -12.47 -12.05
CA ASP A 320 32.06 -13.31 -13.26
C ASP A 320 31.04 -14.49 -13.10
N ASN A 321 29.98 -14.33 -12.30
CA ASN A 321 29.07 -15.43 -11.91
C ASN A 321 27.66 -15.41 -12.54
N ASP A 322 27.37 -14.48 -13.45
CA ASP A 322 26.03 -14.34 -14.06
C ASP A 322 25.77 -15.40 -15.14
N PHE A 323 24.64 -16.10 -15.04
CA PHE A 323 24.15 -17.02 -16.07
C PHE A 323 22.63 -17.00 -16.18
N THR A 324 22.13 -17.35 -17.37
CA THR A 324 20.70 -17.47 -17.68
C THR A 324 20.33 -18.93 -17.92
N ILE A 325 19.26 -19.40 -17.29
CA ILE A 325 18.58 -20.67 -17.57
C ILE A 325 17.35 -20.36 -18.42
N THR A 326 17.13 -21.11 -19.50
CA THR A 326 15.98 -20.95 -20.41
C THR A 326 15.30 -22.28 -20.62
N ALA A 327 13.97 -22.31 -20.58
CA ALA A 327 13.18 -23.49 -20.93
C ALA A 327 13.18 -23.69 -22.46
N ASP A 328 13.53 -24.90 -22.92
CA ASP A 328 13.70 -25.19 -24.36
C ASP A 328 12.38 -25.51 -25.08
N GLN A 329 11.24 -25.49 -24.37
CA GLN A 329 9.91 -25.73 -24.90
C GLN A 329 8.93 -24.59 -24.56
N LEU A 330 8.08 -24.24 -25.51
CA LEU A 330 7.05 -23.20 -25.36
C LEU A 330 5.77 -23.79 -24.74
N GLY A 331 5.39 -23.35 -23.54
CA GLY A 331 4.16 -23.79 -22.88
C GLY A 331 3.87 -23.06 -21.57
N ALA A 332 2.61 -23.04 -21.15
CA ALA A 332 2.21 -22.43 -19.87
C ALA A 332 2.74 -23.20 -18.65
N ASP A 333 3.00 -24.49 -18.83
CA ASP A 333 3.43 -25.41 -17.76
C ASP A 333 4.87 -25.13 -17.31
N PHE A 334 5.70 -24.53 -18.17
CA PHE A 334 7.08 -24.11 -17.87
C PHE A 334 7.21 -22.69 -17.31
N ASN A 335 6.10 -21.97 -17.11
CA ASN A 335 6.11 -20.71 -16.37
C ASN A 335 6.07 -20.98 -14.86
N ASP A 336 6.53 -20.00 -14.08
CA ASP A 336 6.51 -20.01 -12.61
C ASP A 336 7.36 -21.13 -11.98
N ILE A 337 8.49 -21.47 -12.62
CA ILE A 337 9.47 -22.43 -12.09
C ILE A 337 10.40 -21.74 -11.09
N SER A 338 10.54 -22.34 -9.91
CA SER A 338 11.43 -21.84 -8.85
C SER A 338 12.80 -22.52 -8.92
N VAL A 339 13.87 -21.72 -9.05
CA VAL A 339 15.25 -22.23 -9.07
C VAL A 339 15.83 -22.16 -7.65
N ILE A 340 16.17 -23.32 -7.09
CA ILE A 340 16.65 -23.46 -5.70
C ILE A 340 18.13 -23.79 -5.73
N PHE A 341 18.96 -23.02 -5.01
CA PHE A 341 20.37 -23.36 -4.83
C PHE A 341 20.59 -24.06 -3.49
N ALA A 342 20.95 -25.34 -3.53
CA ALA A 342 21.33 -26.11 -2.37
C ALA A 342 22.85 -26.13 -2.20
N ASP A 343 23.35 -26.22 -0.97
CA ASP A 343 24.79 -26.26 -0.71
C ASP A 343 25.36 -27.68 -0.86
N GLY A 344 26.31 -27.81 -1.78
CA GLY A 344 27.03 -29.02 -2.15
C GLY A 344 28.44 -29.10 -1.53
N THR A 345 28.93 -30.32 -1.35
CA THR A 345 30.15 -30.58 -0.56
C THR A 345 31.46 -30.32 -1.30
N ASN A 346 31.48 -30.31 -2.64
CA ASN A 346 32.70 -30.13 -3.45
C ASN A 346 32.46 -29.27 -4.70
N VAL A 347 33.50 -28.55 -5.14
CA VAL A 347 33.55 -27.85 -6.44
C VAL A 347 33.86 -28.85 -7.57
N GLY A 348 33.18 -28.73 -8.72
CA GLY A 348 33.30 -29.64 -9.85
C GLY A 348 32.47 -30.93 -9.71
N GLN A 349 31.50 -30.94 -8.79
CA GLN A 349 30.50 -32.00 -8.58
C GLN A 349 29.07 -31.43 -8.49
N GLU A 350 28.85 -30.25 -9.06
CA GLU A 350 27.57 -29.56 -9.08
C GLU A 350 26.53 -30.38 -9.86
N THR A 351 25.31 -30.46 -9.34
CA THR A 351 24.21 -31.24 -9.94
C THR A 351 22.94 -30.39 -10.09
N ALA A 352 22.10 -30.74 -11.05
CA ALA A 352 20.81 -30.08 -11.27
C ALA A 352 19.69 -31.12 -11.40
N VAL A 353 18.65 -30.97 -10.59
CA VAL A 353 17.49 -31.88 -10.53
C VAL A 353 16.21 -31.07 -10.72
N PHE A 354 15.42 -31.38 -11.74
CA PHE A 354 14.10 -30.77 -11.95
C PHE A 354 12.99 -31.68 -11.41
N ASP A 355 12.12 -31.12 -10.58
CA ASP A 355 10.86 -31.73 -10.16
C ASP A 355 9.71 -31.03 -10.89
N ALA A 356 9.07 -31.76 -11.80
CA ALA A 356 8.00 -31.26 -12.66
C ALA A 356 6.67 -31.01 -11.91
N ASP A 357 6.42 -31.73 -10.81
CA ASP A 357 5.20 -31.55 -10.00
C ASP A 357 5.36 -30.39 -9.02
N ALA A 358 6.54 -30.26 -8.40
CA ALA A 358 6.86 -29.13 -7.53
C ALA A 358 7.19 -27.84 -8.32
N LYS A 359 7.38 -27.93 -9.65
CA LYS A 359 7.92 -26.86 -10.51
C LYS A 359 9.24 -26.27 -9.98
N THR A 360 10.12 -27.11 -9.43
CA THR A 360 11.40 -26.65 -8.87
C THR A 360 12.59 -27.21 -9.63
N LEU A 361 13.57 -26.35 -9.92
CA LEU A 361 14.87 -26.74 -10.43
C LEU A 361 15.90 -26.56 -9.31
N THR A 362 16.28 -27.65 -8.67
CA THR A 362 17.27 -27.63 -7.57
C THR A 362 18.67 -27.82 -8.13
N ILE A 363 19.52 -26.82 -7.94
CA ILE A 363 20.93 -26.79 -8.34
C ILE A 363 21.78 -26.91 -7.08
N THR A 364 22.49 -28.02 -6.92
CA THR A 364 23.40 -28.22 -5.79
C THR A 364 24.79 -27.68 -6.15
N LYS A 365 25.26 -26.64 -5.45
CA LYS A 365 26.51 -25.91 -5.71
C LYS A 365 27.34 -25.71 -4.44
N ASN A 366 28.66 -25.63 -4.55
CA ASN A 366 29.51 -25.22 -3.43
C ASN A 366 29.67 -23.69 -3.41
N ALA A 367 30.11 -23.12 -2.28
CA ALA A 367 30.45 -21.69 -2.17
C ALA A 367 31.58 -21.23 -3.11
N ALA A 368 32.40 -22.15 -3.62
CA ALA A 368 33.47 -21.86 -4.58
C ALA A 368 33.17 -22.33 -6.03
N SER A 369 31.93 -22.73 -6.33
CA SER A 369 31.47 -23.01 -7.71
C SER A 369 31.33 -21.71 -8.51
N THR A 370 31.76 -21.72 -9.77
CA THR A 370 31.60 -20.56 -10.68
C THR A 370 30.30 -20.65 -11.48
N GLY A 371 29.86 -19.55 -12.09
CA GLY A 371 28.75 -19.57 -13.04
C GLY A 371 28.95 -20.58 -14.20
N ALA A 372 30.19 -20.85 -14.60
CA ALA A 372 30.52 -21.86 -15.60
C ALA A 372 30.26 -23.30 -15.10
N ASP A 373 30.54 -23.57 -13.81
CA ASP A 373 30.31 -24.89 -13.20
C ASP A 373 28.81 -25.16 -13.05
N ILE A 374 28.02 -24.14 -12.69
CA ILE A 374 26.56 -24.25 -12.62
C ILE A 374 25.92 -24.44 -14.00
N VAL A 375 26.35 -23.68 -15.01
CA VAL A 375 25.93 -23.87 -16.41
C VAL A 375 26.25 -25.29 -16.88
N ASN A 376 27.42 -25.82 -16.51
CA ASN A 376 27.78 -27.22 -16.78
C ASN A 376 26.90 -28.21 -16.01
N ALA A 377 26.50 -27.94 -14.76
CA ALA A 377 25.64 -28.83 -13.97
C ALA A 377 24.24 -28.99 -14.59
N VAL A 378 23.62 -27.88 -15.00
CA VAL A 378 22.30 -27.89 -15.67
C VAL A 378 22.38 -28.61 -17.02
N ASN A 379 23.38 -28.27 -17.85
CA ASN A 379 23.49 -28.83 -19.20
C ASN A 379 24.01 -30.29 -19.24
N ASN A 380 24.68 -30.79 -18.19
CA ASN A 380 25.30 -32.13 -18.17
C ASN A 380 24.62 -33.14 -17.23
N ALA A 381 23.47 -32.84 -16.63
CA ALA A 381 22.80 -33.68 -15.63
C ALA A 381 22.59 -35.16 -16.05
N HIS A 382 22.57 -35.44 -17.36
CA HIS A 382 22.42 -36.78 -17.95
C HIS A 382 23.50 -37.81 -17.57
N THR A 383 24.76 -37.41 -17.30
CA THR A 383 25.88 -38.39 -17.25
C THR A 383 26.29 -38.89 -15.87
N LEU A 384 25.63 -38.43 -14.79
CA LEU A 384 25.87 -38.93 -13.43
C LEU A 384 24.94 -40.09 -13.03
N ALA A 385 24.02 -40.51 -13.89
CA ALA A 385 23.06 -41.59 -13.62
C ALA A 385 23.61 -43.02 -13.82
N ASP A 386 24.88 -43.17 -14.25
CA ASP A 386 25.44 -44.42 -14.79
C ASP A 386 26.48 -45.10 -13.85
N THR A 387 26.48 -44.77 -12.55
CA THR A 387 27.39 -45.41 -11.57
C THR A 387 26.75 -46.63 -10.86
N PRO A 388 27.46 -47.77 -10.75
CA PRO A 388 26.90 -48.98 -10.16
C PRO A 388 26.69 -48.91 -8.64
N ALA A 389 25.52 -49.36 -8.18
CA ALA A 389 25.20 -49.45 -6.75
C ALA A 389 26.02 -50.53 -6.02
N THR A 390 26.41 -50.24 -4.77
CA THR A 390 27.14 -51.16 -3.88
C THR A 390 26.32 -51.40 -2.61
N ILE A 391 26.02 -52.67 -2.33
CA ILE A 391 25.29 -53.14 -1.15
C ILE A 391 26.28 -53.75 -0.14
N ILE A 392 26.06 -53.58 1.17
CA ILE A 392 26.85 -54.20 2.24
C ILE A 392 25.95 -55.16 3.03
N GLY A 393 26.32 -56.44 3.08
CA GLY A 393 25.62 -57.45 3.89
C GLY A 393 26.25 -57.59 5.28
N THR A 394 25.43 -57.62 6.34
CA THR A 394 25.88 -57.75 7.74
C THR A 394 25.41 -59.05 8.38
N THR A 395 26.30 -59.79 9.04
CA THR A 395 25.98 -60.98 9.83
C THR A 395 26.61 -60.91 11.23
N THR A 396 26.23 -61.82 12.14
CA THR A 396 26.60 -61.76 13.57
C THR A 396 28.07 -62.06 13.88
N GLY A 397 28.94 -61.10 13.54
CA GLY A 397 30.37 -61.07 13.88
C GLY A 397 31.15 -60.19 12.89
N GLY A 398 31.78 -59.10 13.37
CA GLY A 398 32.30 -58.02 12.51
C GLY A 398 33.34 -58.40 11.43
N ASN A 399 33.93 -59.60 11.50
CA ASN A 399 34.87 -60.14 10.50
C ASN A 399 34.17 -60.88 9.32
N SER A 400 32.84 -60.90 9.28
CA SER A 400 32.04 -61.56 8.23
C SER A 400 31.53 -60.63 7.12
N LEU A 401 31.81 -59.32 7.18
CA LEU A 401 31.22 -58.33 6.26
C LEU A 401 31.80 -58.44 4.85
N PHE A 402 30.92 -58.31 3.84
CA PHE A 402 31.28 -58.20 2.43
C PHE A 402 30.33 -57.25 1.68
N SER A 403 30.83 -56.66 0.60
CA SER A 403 30.08 -55.82 -0.32
C SER A 403 29.75 -56.57 -1.61
N PHE A 404 28.61 -56.23 -2.21
CA PHE A 404 28.14 -56.76 -3.49
C PHE A 404 27.79 -55.58 -4.41
N THR A 405 28.39 -55.54 -5.59
CA THR A 405 28.30 -54.39 -6.51
C THR A 405 27.88 -54.88 -7.90
N SER A 406 26.99 -54.15 -8.59
CA SER A 406 26.70 -54.45 -10.00
C SER A 406 27.88 -54.09 -10.89
N ASP A 407 28.22 -54.94 -11.86
CA ASP A 407 29.26 -54.66 -12.85
C ASP A 407 28.69 -54.15 -14.19
N THR A 408 27.37 -53.95 -14.27
CA THR A 408 26.65 -53.49 -15.48
C THR A 408 25.57 -52.45 -15.15
N THR A 409 25.30 -51.54 -16.10
CA THR A 409 24.35 -50.42 -15.91
C THR A 409 23.00 -50.68 -16.58
N GLY A 410 21.93 -50.09 -16.00
CA GLY A 410 20.54 -50.17 -16.49
C GLY A 410 19.56 -50.91 -15.56
N LEU A 411 18.27 -50.67 -15.78
CA LEU A 411 17.13 -51.06 -14.92
C LEU A 411 16.95 -52.58 -14.66
N ALA A 412 17.67 -53.47 -15.36
CA ALA A 412 17.43 -54.92 -15.30
C ALA A 412 18.08 -55.64 -14.10
N ASN A 413 18.78 -54.90 -13.23
CA ASN A 413 19.54 -55.41 -12.08
C ASN A 413 19.18 -54.69 -10.77
N ASP A 414 18.05 -53.99 -10.71
CA ASP A 414 17.61 -53.31 -9.49
C ASP A 414 16.87 -54.29 -8.54
N GLY A 415 16.87 -54.00 -7.24
CA GLY A 415 16.12 -54.82 -6.26
C GLY A 415 16.59 -56.27 -6.05
N VAL A 416 17.91 -56.53 -6.06
CA VAL A 416 18.47 -57.89 -5.88
C VAL A 416 18.48 -58.35 -4.41
N THR A 417 17.86 -59.50 -4.12
CA THR A 417 17.89 -60.15 -2.79
C THR A 417 18.85 -61.34 -2.75
N ILE A 418 19.72 -61.40 -1.73
CA ILE A 418 20.59 -62.57 -1.46
C ILE A 418 20.01 -63.38 -0.30
N ASN A 419 19.86 -64.70 -0.50
CA ASN A 419 19.31 -65.63 0.50
C ASN A 419 20.28 -66.78 0.77
N PHE A 420 20.52 -67.09 2.05
CA PHE A 420 21.39 -68.20 2.47
C PHE A 420 20.56 -69.43 2.81
N VAL A 421 20.99 -70.61 2.35
CA VAL A 421 20.31 -71.88 2.64
C VAL A 421 21.30 -72.94 3.13
N GLY A 422 20.92 -73.68 4.17
CA GLY A 422 21.75 -74.73 4.75
C GLY A 422 21.63 -76.04 4.00
N GLY A 423 22.77 -76.71 3.76
CA GLY A 423 22.78 -78.07 3.19
C GLY A 423 24.10 -78.52 2.59
N GLU A 424 25.03 -77.59 2.34
CA GLU A 424 26.32 -77.87 1.72
C GLU A 424 27.43 -78.18 2.74
N THR A 425 28.62 -78.53 2.24
CA THR A 425 29.82 -78.73 3.06
C THR A 425 30.77 -77.54 2.90
N ALA A 426 31.35 -77.05 4.00
CA ALA A 426 32.23 -75.89 3.97
C ALA A 426 33.42 -76.06 3.01
N GLY A 427 33.63 -75.09 2.11
CA GLY A 427 34.58 -75.16 1.00
C GLY A 427 34.03 -75.83 -0.25
N SER A 428 32.72 -75.98 -0.36
CA SER A 428 31.98 -76.44 -1.54
C SER A 428 30.60 -75.77 -1.61
N GLU A 429 30.57 -74.48 -1.27
CA GLU A 429 29.41 -73.60 -1.34
C GLU A 429 28.85 -73.52 -2.77
N THR A 430 27.53 -73.41 -2.91
CA THR A 430 26.82 -73.39 -4.20
C THR A 430 26.04 -72.10 -4.38
N VAL A 431 25.79 -71.69 -5.63
CA VAL A 431 25.06 -70.47 -5.99
C VAL A 431 24.00 -70.79 -7.04
N ALA A 432 22.83 -70.18 -6.92
CA ALA A 432 21.76 -70.20 -7.90
C ALA A 432 21.19 -68.79 -8.11
N TYR A 433 20.91 -68.44 -9.36
CA TYR A 433 20.39 -67.14 -9.79
C TYR A 433 19.00 -67.31 -10.39
N ASP A 434 18.01 -66.62 -9.83
CA ASP A 434 16.64 -66.56 -10.35
C ASP A 434 16.28 -65.12 -10.72
N ASN A 435 16.05 -64.90 -12.02
CA ASN A 435 15.53 -63.68 -12.61
C ASN A 435 14.33 -64.04 -13.51
N SER A 436 13.36 -64.74 -12.90
CA SER A 436 12.05 -64.98 -13.50
C SER A 436 11.07 -63.82 -13.25
N ASP A 437 11.39 -62.95 -12.30
CA ASP A 437 10.73 -61.68 -12.01
C ASP A 437 11.78 -60.56 -12.06
N PRO A 438 11.73 -59.63 -13.05
CA PRO A 438 12.76 -58.61 -13.24
C PRO A 438 12.75 -57.51 -12.17
N ASP A 439 11.66 -57.39 -11.39
CA ASP A 439 11.52 -56.39 -10.33
C ASP A 439 11.95 -56.94 -8.95
N ASN A 440 12.32 -58.23 -8.86
CA ASN A 440 12.75 -58.91 -7.63
C ASN A 440 13.67 -60.11 -7.93
N VAL A 441 14.93 -59.83 -8.25
CA VAL A 441 15.93 -60.83 -8.59
C VAL A 441 16.46 -61.53 -7.34
N ILE A 442 16.50 -62.87 -7.32
CA ILE A 442 16.89 -63.64 -6.12
C ILE A 442 18.15 -64.48 -6.39
N ILE A 443 19.17 -64.28 -5.54
CA ILE A 443 20.39 -65.08 -5.50
C ILE A 443 20.35 -65.99 -4.27
N THR A 444 20.34 -67.31 -4.47
CA THR A 444 20.36 -68.28 -3.38
C THR A 444 21.75 -68.91 -3.25
N VAL A 445 22.34 -68.85 -2.05
CA VAL A 445 23.67 -69.39 -1.74
C VAL A 445 23.57 -70.56 -0.77
N GLY A 446 24.00 -71.74 -1.21
CA GLY A 446 24.09 -72.95 -0.38
C GLY A 446 25.37 -72.95 0.47
N ILE A 447 25.19 -73.00 1.79
CA ILE A 447 26.27 -72.94 2.78
C ILE A 447 26.21 -74.08 3.79
N GLN A 448 27.30 -74.26 4.56
CA GLN A 448 27.27 -74.99 5.82
C GLN A 448 27.03 -73.99 6.97
N ASP A 449 25.84 -74.04 7.53
CA ASP A 449 25.34 -73.14 8.60
C ASP A 449 26.34 -72.98 9.76
N GLY A 450 26.80 -71.74 10.00
CA GLY A 450 27.75 -71.39 11.07
C GLY A 450 29.18 -71.91 10.87
N VAL A 451 29.54 -72.40 9.68
CA VAL A 451 30.88 -72.98 9.39
C VAL A 451 31.49 -72.42 8.10
N SER A 452 30.70 -72.17 7.05
CA SER A 452 31.19 -71.52 5.83
C SER A 452 31.59 -70.07 6.11
N THR A 453 32.79 -69.66 5.67
CA THR A 453 33.31 -68.29 5.88
C THR A 453 32.91 -67.33 4.77
N ALA A 454 32.89 -66.03 5.06
CA ALA A 454 32.56 -64.99 4.07
C ALA A 454 33.49 -65.06 2.83
N ASN A 455 34.80 -65.31 3.01
CA ASN A 455 35.73 -65.52 1.90
C ASN A 455 35.38 -66.74 1.02
N GLN A 456 34.79 -67.80 1.58
CA GLN A 456 34.31 -68.96 0.80
C GLN A 456 33.03 -68.62 0.02
N VAL A 457 32.11 -67.87 0.65
CA VAL A 457 30.89 -67.37 -0.01
C VAL A 457 31.21 -66.38 -1.14
N ILE A 458 32.12 -65.42 -0.93
CA ILE A 458 32.62 -64.50 -1.96
C ILE A 458 33.23 -65.28 -3.13
N ALA A 459 34.03 -66.31 -2.84
CA ALA A 459 34.65 -67.15 -3.87
C ALA A 459 33.61 -67.98 -4.67
N ALA A 460 32.48 -68.35 -4.05
CA ALA A 460 31.38 -69.03 -4.72
C ALA A 460 30.56 -68.04 -5.59
N LEU A 461 30.22 -66.86 -5.07
CA LEU A 461 29.48 -65.81 -5.80
C LEU A 461 30.24 -65.33 -7.04
N ASN A 462 31.53 -65.00 -6.89
CA ASN A 462 32.40 -64.61 -8.01
C ASN A 462 32.81 -65.80 -8.90
N GLY A 463 32.63 -67.03 -8.41
CA GLY A 463 32.96 -68.26 -9.11
C GLY A 463 31.84 -68.78 -10.01
N ASP A 464 30.59 -68.38 -9.77
CA ASP A 464 29.47 -68.68 -10.66
C ASP A 464 29.55 -67.85 -11.94
N VAL A 465 29.31 -68.49 -13.08
CA VAL A 465 29.49 -67.90 -14.41
C VAL A 465 28.40 -66.87 -14.75
N THR A 466 27.25 -66.93 -14.07
CA THR A 466 26.12 -66.02 -14.30
C THR A 466 26.18 -64.86 -13.34
N VAL A 467 26.35 -65.13 -12.03
CA VAL A 467 26.41 -64.09 -11.00
C VAL A 467 27.70 -63.28 -11.11
N GLY A 468 28.86 -63.93 -11.14
CA GLY A 468 30.18 -63.27 -11.27
C GLY A 468 30.46 -62.62 -12.64
N GLY A 469 29.48 -62.63 -13.55
CA GLY A 469 29.51 -61.88 -14.82
C GLY A 469 28.59 -60.66 -14.84
N LEU A 470 27.76 -60.47 -13.81
CA LEU A 470 26.82 -59.35 -13.64
C LEU A 470 27.10 -58.54 -12.36
N PHE A 471 27.69 -59.18 -11.34
CA PHE A 471 27.97 -58.61 -10.03
C PHE A 471 29.33 -59.09 -9.49
N THR A 472 30.02 -58.22 -8.75
CA THR A 472 31.26 -58.53 -8.03
C THR A 472 31.05 -58.47 -6.52
N ALA A 473 31.39 -59.56 -5.83
CA ALA A 473 31.46 -59.64 -4.37
C ALA A 473 32.90 -59.36 -3.87
N ALA A 474 33.05 -58.59 -2.79
CA ALA A 474 34.37 -58.30 -2.20
C ALA A 474 34.31 -58.11 -0.67
N ALA A 475 35.36 -58.50 0.05
CA ALA A 475 35.45 -58.32 1.51
C ALA A 475 35.81 -56.88 1.95
N ASN A 476 35.74 -55.90 1.04
CA ASN A 476 36.48 -54.63 1.15
C ASN A 476 35.79 -53.54 2.00
N VAL A 477 35.02 -53.96 3.01
CA VAL A 477 34.41 -53.07 4.01
C VAL A 477 35.40 -52.86 5.15
N VAL A 478 35.63 -51.61 5.56
CA VAL A 478 36.67 -51.24 6.52
C VAL A 478 36.49 -51.99 7.85
N GLY A 479 37.42 -52.87 8.18
CA GLY A 479 37.43 -53.66 9.43
C GLY A 479 37.18 -55.17 9.26
N SER A 480 36.73 -55.63 8.09
CA SER A 480 36.54 -57.05 7.79
C SER A 480 37.79 -57.69 7.18
N ASP A 481 38.08 -58.95 7.53
CA ASP A 481 39.06 -59.81 6.85
C ASP A 481 38.42 -60.98 6.08
N GLY A 482 37.07 -61.04 6.07
CA GLY A 482 36.27 -62.09 5.44
C GLY A 482 36.45 -63.48 6.07
N SER A 483 37.09 -63.60 7.24
CA SER A 483 37.34 -64.89 7.90
C SER A 483 36.19 -65.38 8.78
N GLY A 484 35.23 -64.50 9.10
CA GLY A 484 34.06 -64.85 9.90
C GLY A 484 33.08 -65.79 9.19
N THR A 485 32.33 -66.56 9.97
CA THR A 485 31.35 -67.56 9.50
C THR A 485 29.97 -66.95 9.28
N ILE A 486 29.22 -67.48 8.31
CA ILE A 486 27.85 -67.06 7.96
C ILE A 486 26.84 -68.14 8.41
N ALA A 487 25.68 -67.71 8.92
CA ALA A 487 24.57 -68.57 9.29
C ALA A 487 23.35 -68.37 8.37
N VAL A 488 22.48 -69.38 8.31
CA VAL A 488 21.29 -69.41 7.44
C VAL A 488 20.23 -68.37 7.83
N ALA A 489 20.31 -67.83 9.06
CA ALA A 489 19.39 -66.81 9.56
C ALA A 489 19.77 -65.37 9.14
N ASP A 490 20.96 -65.14 8.57
CA ASP A 490 21.49 -63.79 8.31
C ASP A 490 20.98 -63.16 6.99
N GLY A 491 19.76 -63.48 6.55
CA GLY A 491 19.17 -63.02 5.28
C GLY A 491 18.29 -61.77 5.43
N GLY A 492 18.74 -60.63 4.90
CA GLY A 492 17.97 -59.39 4.79
C GLY A 492 17.98 -58.84 3.37
N ALA A 493 16.83 -58.39 2.86
CA ALA A 493 16.73 -57.76 1.55
C ALA A 493 17.28 -56.32 1.59
N VAL A 494 17.96 -55.89 0.52
CA VAL A 494 18.48 -54.52 0.37
C VAL A 494 18.20 -54.06 -1.06
N THR A 495 17.64 -52.85 -1.20
CA THR A 495 17.14 -52.30 -2.47
C THR A 495 17.90 -51.00 -2.80
N ALA A 496 18.30 -50.83 -4.06
CA ALA A 496 18.80 -49.57 -4.61
C ALA A 496 17.72 -48.93 -5.52
N ASN A 497 17.89 -47.66 -5.94
CA ASN A 497 17.11 -47.02 -7.00
C ASN A 497 17.83 -45.72 -7.49
N SER A 498 17.57 -45.25 -8.71
CA SER A 498 18.21 -44.07 -9.34
C SER A 498 17.23 -43.26 -10.22
N ASN A 499 16.96 -42.01 -9.86
CA ASN A 499 15.93 -41.14 -10.49
C ASN A 499 16.48 -39.94 -11.32
N ASN A 500 17.77 -39.92 -11.69
CA ASN A 500 18.44 -38.67 -12.08
C ASN A 500 18.51 -38.32 -13.58
N ALA A 501 17.65 -38.90 -14.44
CA ALA A 501 17.68 -38.62 -15.88
C ALA A 501 17.00 -37.30 -16.28
N ALA A 502 16.23 -36.67 -15.38
CA ALA A 502 15.10 -35.79 -15.70
C ALA A 502 15.38 -34.37 -16.25
N THR A 503 16.53 -33.79 -15.98
CA THR A 503 16.65 -32.31 -15.96
C THR A 503 16.99 -31.66 -17.30
N ALA A 504 17.94 -32.22 -18.06
CA ALA A 504 18.69 -31.48 -19.07
C ALA A 504 18.04 -31.34 -20.46
N ALA A 505 16.85 -31.94 -20.72
CA ALA A 505 16.13 -31.78 -22.00
C ALA A 505 14.95 -30.78 -21.95
N LEU A 506 14.71 -30.21 -20.76
CA LEU A 506 13.68 -29.21 -20.53
C LEU A 506 14.28 -27.80 -20.41
N PHE A 507 15.57 -27.70 -20.04
CA PHE A 507 16.26 -26.42 -19.78
C PHE A 507 17.71 -26.41 -20.29
N THR A 508 18.09 -25.29 -20.93
CA THR A 508 19.47 -24.97 -21.31
C THR A 508 19.96 -23.75 -20.52
N ALA A 509 21.19 -23.81 -20.01
CA ALA A 509 21.85 -22.71 -19.30
C ALA A 509 23.04 -22.11 -20.10
N ALA A 510 23.29 -20.81 -19.96
CA ALA A 510 24.41 -20.10 -20.59
C ALA A 510 24.92 -18.91 -19.74
N LEU A 511 26.23 -18.65 -19.74
CA LEU A 511 26.83 -17.48 -19.09
C LEU A 511 26.41 -16.17 -19.76
N VAL A 512 26.23 -15.11 -18.97
CA VAL A 512 25.96 -13.75 -19.45
C VAL A 512 27.28 -13.03 -19.71
N GLU A 513 27.51 -12.54 -20.94
CA GLU A 513 28.72 -11.75 -21.25
C GLU A 513 28.65 -10.34 -20.63
N VAL A 514 29.07 -10.21 -19.37
CA VAL A 514 29.53 -8.93 -18.82
C VAL A 514 30.98 -8.71 -19.26
N ALA A 515 31.30 -7.53 -19.78
CA ALA A 515 32.58 -7.28 -20.44
C ALA A 515 33.77 -7.13 -19.47
N GLY A 516 34.33 -8.24 -18.99
CA GLY A 516 35.47 -8.26 -18.05
C GLY A 516 36.39 -9.48 -18.22
N THR A 517 37.65 -9.25 -18.58
CA THR A 517 38.73 -10.26 -18.57
C THR A 517 38.87 -10.90 -17.18
N GLY A 518 38.74 -12.22 -16.98
CA GLY A 518 39.54 -13.25 -17.63
C GLY A 518 40.87 -13.52 -16.89
N ALA A 519 40.91 -14.62 -16.12
CA ALA A 519 42.07 -15.27 -15.45
C ALA A 519 42.68 -14.60 -14.20
N GLY A 520 42.70 -15.31 -13.06
CA GLY A 520 43.20 -14.76 -11.78
C GLY A 520 43.66 -15.69 -10.64
N ALA A 521 43.79 -17.01 -10.84
CA ALA A 521 44.51 -17.99 -9.98
C ALA A 521 44.41 -17.93 -8.43
N VAL A 522 43.73 -18.92 -7.85
CA VAL A 522 43.84 -19.30 -6.42
C VAL A 522 45.24 -19.84 -6.07
N ALA A 523 45.77 -19.47 -4.89
CA ALA A 523 46.97 -20.05 -4.26
C ALA A 523 46.72 -20.23 -2.73
N PHE A 524 45.98 -21.23 -2.25
CA PHE A 524 46.28 -22.68 -2.12
C PHE A 524 47.22 -23.07 -0.96
N THR A 525 46.67 -23.78 0.04
CA THR A 525 47.16 -25.02 0.70
C THR A 525 46.09 -25.47 1.71
N GLY A 526 45.45 -26.64 1.68
CA GLY A 526 45.33 -27.79 0.75
C GLY A 526 44.03 -28.56 1.12
N THR A 527 43.57 -29.67 0.50
CA THR A 527 44.26 -30.71 -0.28
C THR A 527 43.26 -31.49 -1.17
N TYR A 528 43.44 -31.45 -2.50
CA TYR A 528 43.14 -32.46 -3.56
C TYR A 528 41.86 -33.34 -3.53
N GLY A 529 41.10 -33.52 -4.63
CA GLY A 529 41.14 -32.90 -5.98
C GLY A 529 40.77 -33.83 -7.16
N ALA A 530 40.29 -33.20 -8.26
CA ALA A 530 39.99 -33.71 -9.63
C ALA A 530 38.67 -34.53 -9.80
N THR A 531 37.63 -34.12 -10.57
CA THR A 531 37.50 -33.67 -11.99
C THR A 531 37.80 -34.80 -13.01
N THR A 532 37.07 -35.04 -14.13
CA THR A 532 36.46 -34.13 -15.13
C THR A 532 35.38 -34.79 -16.04
N GLU A 533 34.39 -33.98 -16.45
CA GLU A 533 33.81 -33.81 -17.83
C GLU A 533 32.96 -34.86 -18.58
N GLY A 534 31.89 -34.33 -19.20
CA GLY A 534 31.01 -34.93 -20.23
C GLY A 534 29.73 -35.52 -19.65
N GLY A 535 28.49 -35.20 -20.09
CA GLY A 535 28.06 -34.35 -21.21
C GLY A 535 26.61 -34.64 -21.67
N VAL A 536 25.75 -33.59 -21.69
CA VAL A 536 24.44 -33.42 -22.40
C VAL A 536 23.18 -34.31 -22.12
N ASP A 537 22.07 -33.61 -21.77
CA ASP A 537 20.66 -33.74 -22.26
C ASP A 537 19.70 -34.84 -21.68
N GLY A 538 18.46 -34.52 -21.22
CA GLY A 538 17.70 -35.28 -20.17
C GLY A 538 16.20 -35.71 -20.35
N GLY A 539 15.44 -35.86 -19.24
CA GLY A 539 14.01 -36.28 -19.08
C GLY A 539 13.75 -37.64 -18.36
N ASP A 540 12.78 -37.88 -17.44
CA ASP A 540 11.78 -37.04 -16.71
C ASP A 540 11.03 -37.83 -15.54
N VAL A 541 10.26 -37.17 -14.63
CA VAL A 541 9.06 -37.67 -13.83
C VAL A 541 9.10 -38.60 -12.55
N ILE A 542 8.72 -38.05 -11.37
CA ILE A 542 7.62 -38.33 -10.34
C ILE A 542 7.28 -39.73 -9.68
N ALA A 543 6.91 -39.74 -8.37
CA ALA A 543 6.07 -40.76 -7.64
C ALA A 543 5.20 -40.18 -6.47
N THR A 544 4.18 -40.88 -5.92
CA THR A 544 3.00 -40.21 -5.24
C THR A 544 2.40 -40.86 -3.95
N ALA A 545 1.46 -40.15 -3.30
CA ALA A 545 0.90 -40.45 -1.96
C ALA A 545 0.18 -41.81 -1.72
N ASN A 546 -0.11 -42.61 -2.75
CA ASN A 546 -0.67 -43.96 -2.54
C ASN A 546 0.33 -44.92 -1.87
N ASP A 547 1.62 -44.66 -2.03
CA ASP A 547 2.70 -45.49 -1.51
C ASP A 547 2.78 -45.42 0.03
N VAL A 548 2.37 -44.27 0.62
CA VAL A 548 2.31 -44.04 2.07
C VAL A 548 1.11 -44.74 2.71
N ILE A 549 -0.06 -44.73 2.05
CA ILE A 549 -1.30 -45.34 2.58
C ILE A 549 -1.18 -46.87 2.67
N SER A 550 -0.41 -47.49 1.76
CA SER A 550 -0.14 -48.93 1.79
C SER A 550 0.70 -49.36 2.99
N ALA A 551 1.59 -48.49 3.50
CA ALA A 551 2.41 -48.78 4.67
C ALA A 551 1.60 -48.86 5.97
N ILE A 552 0.64 -47.94 6.17
CA ILE A 552 -0.19 -47.87 7.40
C ILE A 552 -1.13 -49.09 7.51
N ASN A 553 -1.65 -49.58 6.38
CA ASN A 553 -2.61 -50.69 6.36
C ASN A 553 -1.97 -52.09 6.47
N GLY A 554 -0.64 -52.19 6.59
CA GLY A 554 0.09 -53.46 6.68
C GLY A 554 0.15 -54.10 8.08
N ALA A 555 -0.24 -53.39 9.13
CA ALA A 555 -0.09 -53.85 10.52
C ALA A 555 -1.25 -54.74 11.00
N THR A 556 -0.93 -55.90 11.59
CA THR A 556 -1.93 -56.90 12.01
C THR A 556 -1.99 -57.12 13.52
N ASP A 557 -3.15 -56.77 14.09
CA ASP A 557 -3.72 -57.20 15.39
C ASP A 557 -3.06 -56.62 16.68
N ASN A 558 -3.79 -56.20 17.73
CA ASN A 558 -5.23 -56.35 17.97
C ASN A 558 -5.87 -55.27 18.90
N ASP A 559 -5.88 -53.99 18.51
CA ASP A 559 -6.88 -53.02 18.98
C ASP A 559 -7.06 -51.94 17.90
N LYS A 560 -8.27 -51.83 17.33
CA LYS A 560 -8.47 -51.18 16.02
C LYS A 560 -9.03 -49.77 16.13
N VAL A 561 -8.12 -48.80 16.23
CA VAL A 561 -8.40 -47.45 15.71
C VAL A 561 -8.70 -47.58 14.22
N THR A 562 -9.88 -47.12 13.81
CA THR A 562 -10.25 -47.06 12.39
C THR A 562 -10.22 -45.60 11.96
N ALA A 563 -9.17 -45.21 11.23
CA ALA A 563 -9.24 -44.00 10.43
C ALA A 563 -9.93 -44.37 9.11
N SER A 564 -11.05 -43.74 8.81
CA SER A 564 -11.53 -43.69 7.43
C SER A 564 -12.04 -42.29 7.13
N LEU A 565 -11.62 -41.77 5.98
CA LEU A 565 -12.38 -40.80 5.21
C LEU A 565 -12.78 -41.51 3.92
N GLN A 566 -13.95 -41.16 3.38
CA GLN A 566 -14.31 -41.57 2.03
C GLN A 566 -13.22 -41.08 1.07
N ALA A 567 -12.79 -41.94 0.15
CA ALA A 567 -11.58 -41.76 -0.66
C ALA A 567 -11.40 -40.32 -1.20
N GLY A 568 -10.40 -39.60 -0.66
CA GLY A 568 -10.04 -38.24 -1.10
C GLY A 568 -10.03 -37.13 -0.03
N ASN A 569 -9.60 -37.38 1.22
CA ASN A 569 -9.37 -36.32 2.21
C ASN A 569 -8.17 -36.69 3.12
N ASN A 570 -7.29 -35.72 3.39
CA ASN A 570 -6.02 -35.84 4.13
C ASN A 570 -5.98 -35.03 5.45
N GLY A 571 -7.08 -34.43 5.90
CA GLY A 571 -7.27 -33.96 7.28
C GLY A 571 -6.49 -32.70 7.73
N TYR A 572 -5.61 -32.15 6.91
CA TYR A 572 -4.84 -30.93 7.18
C TYR A 572 -4.95 -29.90 6.05
N GLY A 573 -6.19 -29.63 5.63
CA GLY A 573 -6.52 -28.39 4.95
C GLY A 573 -7.07 -27.40 5.98
N VAL A 574 -6.54 -26.18 6.00
CA VAL A 574 -7.12 -25.06 6.75
C VAL A 574 -8.54 -24.83 6.22
N VAL A 575 -9.54 -24.78 7.11
CA VAL A 575 -10.87 -24.27 6.76
C VAL A 575 -10.93 -22.81 7.18
N SER A 576 -10.60 -21.91 6.25
CA SER A 576 -10.91 -20.49 6.40
C SER A 576 -12.37 -20.21 6.02
N GLU A 577 -13.01 -19.35 6.80
CA GLU A 577 -14.44 -18.99 6.77
C GLU A 577 -15.45 -20.12 7.03
N PHE A 578 -16.52 -19.78 7.76
CA PHE A 578 -17.66 -20.67 8.05
C PHE A 578 -18.34 -21.08 6.73
N THR A 579 -17.95 -22.23 6.18
CA THR A 579 -18.53 -22.77 4.96
C THR A 579 -19.51 -23.92 5.24
N ASP A 580 -20.73 -23.70 4.75
CA ASP A 580 -21.95 -24.48 4.94
C ASP A 580 -21.77 -26.00 4.66
N VAL A 581 -21.67 -26.84 5.71
CA VAL A 581 -21.78 -28.30 5.60
C VAL A 581 -22.75 -28.89 6.62
N ALA A 582 -24.04 -28.71 6.36
CA ALA A 582 -25.11 -29.41 7.07
C ALA A 582 -25.08 -30.93 6.80
N TYR A 583 -24.66 -31.74 7.77
CA TYR A 583 -24.75 -33.21 7.68
C TYR A 583 -26.14 -33.70 8.10
N SER A 584 -27.01 -34.00 7.12
CA SER A 584 -28.35 -34.55 7.34
C SER A 584 -28.30 -36.06 7.69
N GLY A 585 -28.10 -36.39 8.97
CA GLY A 585 -28.25 -37.74 9.54
C GLY A 585 -29.71 -38.12 9.87
N VAL A 586 -30.01 -39.42 9.96
CA VAL A 586 -31.39 -39.94 10.17
C VAL A 586 -31.93 -39.74 11.59
N ALA A 587 -33.25 -39.53 11.68
CA ALA A 587 -34.01 -39.01 12.83
C ALA A 587 -34.10 -39.88 14.12
N GLU A 588 -33.11 -40.72 14.43
CA GLU A 588 -33.05 -41.51 15.68
C GLU A 588 -31.69 -41.41 16.42
N GLN A 589 -30.83 -40.46 16.05
CA GLN A 589 -29.67 -40.04 16.86
C GLN A 589 -29.73 -38.52 17.05
N ASN A 590 -29.60 -38.06 18.30
CA ASN A 590 -29.70 -36.64 18.64
C ASN A 590 -28.59 -35.84 17.94
N ASN A 591 -28.97 -34.81 17.19
CA ASN A 591 -28.03 -33.98 16.44
C ASN A 591 -27.19 -33.11 17.39
N ALA A 592 -25.91 -33.44 17.57
CA ALA A 592 -24.93 -32.53 18.12
C ALA A 592 -24.38 -31.65 16.98
N LEU A 593 -24.72 -30.35 17.00
CA LEU A 593 -24.05 -29.35 16.21
C LEU A 593 -22.75 -28.98 16.95
N GLN A 594 -21.60 -29.19 16.33
CA GLN A 594 -20.29 -28.95 16.95
C GLN A 594 -19.58 -27.81 16.22
N PHE A 595 -19.31 -26.72 16.94
CA PHE A 595 -18.46 -25.63 16.47
C PHE A 595 -17.05 -25.79 17.04
N LEU A 596 -16.04 -25.52 16.22
CA LEU A 596 -14.66 -25.30 16.63
C LEU A 596 -14.30 -23.84 16.36
N ALA A 597 -13.52 -23.23 17.26
CA ALA A 597 -12.98 -21.89 17.06
C ALA A 597 -11.92 -21.86 15.94
N PRO A 598 -11.66 -20.71 15.31
CA PRO A 598 -10.56 -20.55 14.34
C PRO A 598 -9.18 -20.78 14.99
N GLU A 599 -8.18 -21.08 14.15
CA GLU A 599 -6.86 -21.64 14.52
C GLU A 599 -6.02 -20.81 15.52
N SER A 600 -6.39 -19.55 15.78
CA SER A 600 -5.72 -18.64 16.72
C SER A 600 -5.99 -18.94 18.20
N ASN A 601 -7.13 -19.55 18.54
CA ASN A 601 -7.47 -19.95 19.92
C ASN A 601 -7.56 -21.48 20.02
N PRO A 602 -6.58 -22.17 20.64
CA PRO A 602 -6.75 -23.59 20.90
C PRO A 602 -7.87 -23.80 21.93
N ASN A 603 -8.53 -24.95 21.83
CA ASN A 603 -9.21 -25.59 22.97
C ASN A 603 -10.56 -25.04 23.46
N VAL A 604 -11.48 -24.63 22.57
CA VAL A 604 -12.93 -24.50 22.91
C VAL A 604 -13.83 -25.30 21.96
N ARG A 605 -14.74 -26.11 22.51
CA ARG A 605 -15.71 -26.96 21.75
C ARG A 605 -17.15 -26.75 22.24
N PHE A 606 -18.03 -26.38 21.33
CA PHE A 606 -19.48 -26.31 21.60
C PHE A 606 -20.17 -27.64 21.30
N VAL A 607 -21.13 -28.03 22.14
CA VAL A 607 -21.93 -29.25 21.99
C VAL A 607 -23.40 -28.95 22.28
N SER A 608 -24.32 -29.38 21.41
CA SER A 608 -25.76 -29.24 21.63
C SER A 608 -26.42 -30.61 21.88
N ASN A 609 -26.92 -30.85 23.10
CA ASN A 609 -27.66 -32.08 23.44
C ASN A 609 -29.13 -31.74 23.72
N ALA A 610 -30.06 -32.59 23.26
CA ALA A 610 -31.50 -32.31 23.40
C ALA A 610 -31.94 -32.24 24.87
N GLY A 611 -32.51 -31.10 25.27
CA GLY A 611 -32.99 -30.84 26.63
C GLY A 611 -31.90 -30.55 27.67
N THR A 612 -30.66 -30.22 27.27
CA THR A 612 -29.63 -29.70 28.19
C THR A 612 -29.73 -28.19 28.37
N GLY A 613 -29.34 -27.69 29.54
CA GLY A 613 -29.12 -26.26 29.80
C GLY A 613 -27.69 -25.83 29.48
N LEU A 614 -27.46 -24.51 29.46
CA LEU A 614 -26.15 -23.90 29.23
C LEU A 614 -25.19 -24.24 30.38
N SER A 615 -24.07 -24.90 30.08
CA SER A 615 -23.14 -25.43 31.09
C SER A 615 -21.77 -25.76 30.49
N ILE A 616 -20.77 -26.05 31.33
CA ILE A 616 -19.43 -26.51 30.90
C ILE A 616 -19.17 -27.92 31.42
N ASP A 617 -18.66 -28.81 30.56
CA ASP A 617 -18.17 -30.12 30.99
C ASP A 617 -16.72 -30.00 31.51
N THR A 618 -16.60 -29.92 32.83
CA THR A 618 -15.31 -29.91 33.56
C THR A 618 -14.74 -31.31 33.80
N THR A 619 -15.37 -32.37 33.28
CA THR A 619 -15.09 -33.77 33.65
C THR A 619 -14.39 -34.60 32.58
N THR A 620 -14.30 -34.11 31.33
CA THR A 620 -13.68 -34.83 30.19
C THR A 620 -12.41 -34.16 29.62
N ASP A 621 -11.75 -33.31 30.41
CA ASP A 621 -10.51 -32.55 30.10
C ASP A 621 -9.32 -33.45 29.70
N PRO A 622 -8.83 -33.40 28.43
CA PRO A 622 -7.71 -34.21 27.96
C PRO A 622 -6.37 -33.46 28.11
N ARG A 623 -5.87 -33.31 29.34
CA ARG A 623 -4.56 -32.69 29.60
C ARG A 623 -3.41 -33.53 29.04
N VAL A 624 -2.39 -32.89 28.50
CA VAL A 624 -1.13 -33.58 28.12
C VAL A 624 -0.10 -33.35 29.22
N GLU A 625 0.04 -34.35 30.09
CA GLU A 625 0.89 -34.28 31.27
C GLU A 625 2.40 -34.35 30.93
N GLY A 626 3.20 -33.55 31.63
CA GLY A 626 4.67 -33.50 31.57
C GLY A 626 5.31 -34.27 32.73
N TYR A 627 6.64 -34.44 32.69
CA TYR A 627 7.39 -35.01 33.83
C TYR A 627 7.88 -33.88 34.73
N SER A 628 7.63 -33.97 36.03
CA SER A 628 8.20 -33.05 37.01
C SER A 628 9.71 -33.27 37.17
N THR A 629 10.52 -32.21 37.25
CA THR A 629 11.98 -32.27 37.43
C THR A 629 12.49 -31.30 38.49
N SER A 630 13.69 -31.55 38.98
CA SER A 630 14.49 -30.64 39.81
C SER A 630 15.98 -30.90 39.56
N VAL A 631 16.75 -29.84 39.33
CA VAL A 631 18.19 -29.90 39.03
C VAL A 631 18.96 -29.41 40.26
N ILE A 632 19.76 -30.29 40.86
CA ILE A 632 20.61 -29.97 42.00
C ILE A 632 22.01 -29.65 41.48
N GLN A 633 22.49 -28.45 41.76
CA GLN A 633 23.80 -27.98 41.31
C GLN A 633 24.80 -27.96 42.47
N ASN A 634 26.06 -28.19 42.12
CA ASN A 634 27.21 -28.15 43.01
C ASN A 634 28.22 -27.15 42.43
N ASP A 635 29.02 -26.50 43.28
CA ASP A 635 30.09 -25.58 42.90
C ASP A 635 31.08 -26.20 41.86
N ASP A 636 31.27 -27.53 41.86
CA ASP A 636 31.88 -28.25 40.74
C ASP A 636 30.82 -28.87 39.81
N ALA A 637 30.97 -28.64 38.50
CA ALA A 637 30.07 -29.17 37.48
C ALA A 637 29.99 -30.70 37.46
N ASN A 638 31.02 -31.42 37.92
CA ASN A 638 31.02 -32.89 38.02
C ASN A 638 30.24 -33.42 39.23
N GLY A 639 29.84 -32.54 40.15
CA GLY A 639 28.96 -32.85 41.28
C GLY A 639 27.46 -32.68 40.98
N SER A 640 27.08 -32.12 39.83
CA SER A 640 25.70 -31.70 39.51
C SER A 640 24.83 -32.82 38.88
N PHE A 641 23.55 -32.88 39.26
CA PHE A 641 22.60 -33.93 38.81
C PHE A 641 21.13 -33.49 38.82
N GLU A 642 20.29 -34.19 38.05
CA GLU A 642 18.84 -33.99 37.97
C GLU A 642 18.10 -35.14 38.68
N ILE A 643 17.01 -34.82 39.38
CA ILE A 643 15.98 -35.77 39.83
C ILE A 643 14.70 -35.50 39.03
N LYS A 644 14.15 -36.56 38.44
CA LYS A 644 13.02 -36.51 37.51
C LYS A 644 11.95 -37.51 37.88
N ALA A 645 10.68 -37.12 37.78
CA ALA A 645 9.56 -38.03 37.93
C ALA A 645 9.50 -39.02 36.75
N LYS A 646 9.35 -40.31 37.04
CA LYS A 646 9.16 -41.38 36.06
C LYS A 646 7.73 -41.48 35.52
N LEU A 647 6.80 -40.78 36.16
CA LEU A 647 5.41 -40.69 35.77
C LEU A 647 5.08 -39.22 35.51
N LYS A 648 4.17 -39.00 34.57
CA LYS A 648 3.71 -37.67 34.17
C LYS A 648 2.62 -37.18 35.13
N GLY A 649 2.47 -35.87 35.24
CA GLY A 649 1.32 -35.23 35.89
C GLY A 649 1.65 -34.41 37.13
N THR A 650 0.73 -33.52 37.49
CA THR A 650 0.87 -32.57 38.61
C THR A 650 0.91 -33.22 39.98
N GLU A 651 0.60 -34.52 40.10
CA GLU A 651 0.76 -35.24 41.37
C GLU A 651 2.23 -35.37 41.81
N PHE A 652 3.18 -35.25 40.87
CA PHE A 652 4.64 -35.32 41.10
C PHE A 652 5.35 -33.96 41.22
N ASP A 653 4.64 -32.86 41.01
CA ASP A 653 5.15 -31.52 41.32
C ASP A 653 5.14 -31.27 42.84
N GLY A 654 5.95 -30.35 43.33
CA GLY A 654 5.97 -29.95 44.73
C GLY A 654 6.69 -30.93 45.68
N TYR A 655 7.60 -31.79 45.19
CA TYR A 655 8.42 -32.64 46.06
C TYR A 655 9.70 -31.93 46.45
N SER A 656 9.86 -31.67 47.74
CA SER A 656 11.07 -31.07 48.31
C SER A 656 12.18 -32.11 48.51
N ILE A 657 13.42 -31.74 48.20
CA ILE A 657 14.58 -32.64 48.25
C ILE A 657 15.45 -32.24 49.45
N SER A 658 15.95 -33.22 50.21
CA SER A 658 16.70 -32.99 51.45
C SER A 658 17.81 -34.02 51.64
N PHE A 659 18.97 -33.56 52.10
CA PHE A 659 20.13 -34.41 52.39
C PHE A 659 20.36 -34.50 53.91
N VAL A 660 20.71 -35.68 54.39
CA VAL A 660 20.97 -35.96 55.80
C VAL A 660 22.32 -36.63 55.96
N ASP A 661 23.26 -35.96 56.64
CA ASP A 661 24.51 -36.55 57.10
C ASP A 661 24.22 -37.68 58.11
N ASN A 662 24.65 -38.88 57.77
CA ASN A 662 24.48 -40.08 58.58
C ASN A 662 25.78 -40.87 58.61
N ALA A 663 26.61 -40.60 59.62
CA ALA A 663 27.86 -41.33 59.94
C ALA A 663 27.71 -42.85 60.25
N SER A 664 26.57 -43.47 59.93
CA SER A 664 26.38 -44.93 59.87
C SER A 664 26.44 -45.48 58.43
N VAL A 665 26.26 -44.61 57.42
CA VAL A 665 26.65 -44.86 56.03
C VAL A 665 28.18 -44.87 55.98
N THR A 666 28.75 -45.66 55.06
CA THR A 666 30.19 -45.67 54.79
C THR A 666 30.35 -45.59 53.28
N GLY A 667 31.00 -44.54 52.79
CA GLY A 667 31.04 -44.24 51.35
C GLY A 667 31.33 -45.44 50.44
N GLY A 668 30.52 -45.60 49.38
CA GLY A 668 30.67 -46.63 48.35
C GLY A 668 29.58 -47.71 48.34
N GLY A 669 28.30 -47.32 48.38
CA GLY A 669 27.16 -48.20 48.09
C GLY A 669 26.33 -48.64 49.31
N ASN A 670 26.35 -47.87 50.40
CA ASN A 670 25.46 -48.04 51.57
C ASN A 670 24.48 -46.87 51.77
N GLU A 671 24.56 -45.86 50.90
CA GLU A 671 23.67 -44.73 50.75
C GLU A 671 22.24 -45.18 50.43
N TYR A 672 21.23 -44.42 50.87
CA TYR A 672 19.83 -44.73 50.58
C TYR A 672 18.93 -43.49 50.55
N ALA A 673 17.95 -43.50 49.65
CA ALA A 673 16.90 -42.49 49.56
C ALA A 673 15.60 -42.97 50.27
N VAL A 674 14.80 -42.02 50.77
CA VAL A 674 13.50 -42.26 51.39
C VAL A 674 12.48 -41.29 50.82
N LEU A 675 11.41 -41.80 50.22
CA LEU A 675 10.31 -41.01 49.68
C LEU A 675 9.12 -41.00 50.66
N ASP A 676 8.73 -39.82 51.13
CA ASP A 676 7.45 -39.59 51.82
C ASP A 676 6.48 -38.90 50.85
N LYS A 677 5.42 -39.63 50.47
CA LYS A 677 4.37 -39.15 49.56
C LYS A 677 3.29 -38.32 50.24
N GLU A 678 3.12 -38.44 51.55
CA GLU A 678 2.11 -37.69 52.31
C GLU A 678 2.59 -36.27 52.59
N ASN A 679 3.90 -36.11 52.83
CA ASN A 679 4.55 -34.81 53.05
C ASN A 679 5.31 -34.27 51.82
N LYS A 680 5.29 -34.98 50.68
CA LYS A 680 6.05 -34.68 49.46
C LYS A 680 7.53 -34.32 49.71
N THR A 681 8.28 -35.25 50.32
CA THR A 681 9.73 -35.10 50.57
C THR A 681 10.53 -36.29 50.05
N ILE A 682 11.69 -36.02 49.46
CA ILE A 682 12.72 -37.01 49.11
C ILE A 682 13.94 -36.76 50.01
N THR A 683 14.23 -37.71 50.92
CA THR A 683 15.34 -37.61 51.87
C THR A 683 16.47 -38.56 51.51
N ILE A 684 17.64 -38.03 51.19
CA ILE A 684 18.83 -38.78 50.76
C ILE A 684 19.82 -38.85 51.93
N ASN A 685 20.21 -40.05 52.34
CA ASN A 685 21.08 -40.28 53.50
C ASN A 685 22.50 -40.65 53.02
N ILE A 686 23.49 -39.82 53.35
CA ILE A 686 24.88 -39.92 52.85
C ILE A 686 25.91 -39.74 53.98
N GLU A 687 27.19 -39.95 53.70
CA GLU A 687 28.31 -39.55 54.57
C GLU A 687 28.94 -38.26 54.00
N ASP A 688 28.78 -37.13 54.71
CA ASP A 688 29.15 -35.79 54.23
C ASP A 688 30.65 -35.67 53.88
N GLY A 689 30.96 -35.24 52.66
CA GLY A 689 32.32 -35.12 52.12
C GLY A 689 33.02 -36.46 51.81
N VAL A 690 32.29 -37.58 51.77
CA VAL A 690 32.82 -38.93 51.47
C VAL A 690 32.05 -39.63 50.35
N THR A 691 30.72 -39.51 50.33
CA THR A 691 29.84 -40.04 49.28
C THR A 691 30.00 -39.25 47.96
N THR A 692 30.00 -39.92 46.80
CA THR A 692 30.05 -39.25 45.47
C THR A 692 28.66 -39.00 44.87
N THR A 693 28.58 -38.16 43.84
CA THR A 693 27.32 -37.95 43.10
C THR A 693 26.79 -39.25 42.48
N GLU A 694 27.66 -40.09 41.90
CA GLU A 694 27.28 -41.41 41.37
C GLU A 694 26.72 -42.37 42.45
N ASP A 695 27.23 -42.29 43.70
CA ASP A 695 26.66 -43.04 44.83
C ASP A 695 25.23 -42.56 45.16
N VAL A 696 24.93 -41.26 45.03
CA VAL A 696 23.58 -40.69 45.21
C VAL A 696 22.64 -41.08 44.08
N LEU A 697 23.09 -41.06 42.82
CA LEU A 697 22.32 -41.57 41.69
C LEU A 697 21.96 -43.05 41.92
N THR A 698 22.93 -43.85 42.37
CA THR A 698 22.73 -45.26 42.73
C THR A 698 21.69 -45.38 43.86
N ALA A 699 21.82 -44.59 44.93
CA ALA A 699 20.89 -44.61 46.07
C ALA A 699 19.43 -44.26 45.74
N ILE A 700 19.19 -43.48 44.68
CA ILE A 700 17.85 -43.13 44.19
C ILE A 700 17.34 -44.19 43.19
N ASN A 701 18.19 -44.62 42.25
CA ASN A 701 17.80 -45.49 41.14
C ASN A 701 17.70 -46.98 41.52
N ASP A 702 18.50 -47.45 42.49
CA ASP A 702 18.46 -48.84 42.97
C ASP A 702 17.55 -49.04 44.20
N ASP A 703 17.08 -47.98 44.86
CA ASP A 703 16.11 -48.14 45.96
C ASP A 703 14.78 -48.68 45.44
N ALA A 704 14.27 -49.74 46.09
CA ALA A 704 13.11 -50.49 45.61
C ALA A 704 11.77 -49.71 45.66
N TYR A 705 11.71 -48.54 46.29
CA TYR A 705 10.50 -47.72 46.41
C TYR A 705 10.64 -46.34 45.76
N VAL A 706 11.77 -45.66 45.93
CA VAL A 706 12.02 -44.33 45.32
C VAL A 706 12.10 -44.44 43.80
N SER A 707 12.83 -45.44 43.29
CA SER A 707 13.03 -45.69 41.85
C SER A 707 11.75 -46.02 41.06
N GLN A 708 10.63 -46.25 41.73
CA GLN A 708 9.32 -46.45 41.09
C GLN A 708 8.67 -45.13 40.64
N PHE A 709 9.02 -44.01 41.28
CA PHE A 709 8.37 -42.72 41.08
C PHE A 709 9.34 -41.65 40.59
N PHE A 710 10.62 -41.75 40.96
CA PHE A 710 11.67 -40.83 40.51
C PHE A 710 12.86 -41.61 39.92
N GLU A 711 13.64 -40.92 39.10
CA GLU A 711 14.95 -41.32 38.61
C GLU A 711 15.93 -40.16 38.78
N ALA A 712 17.21 -40.48 38.90
CA ALA A 712 18.28 -39.50 38.96
C ALA A 712 19.30 -39.72 37.84
N SER A 713 19.84 -38.64 37.29
CA SER A 713 20.85 -38.69 36.22
C SER A 713 21.80 -37.49 36.29
N ASN A 714 23.03 -37.67 35.82
CA ASN A 714 24.00 -36.58 35.74
C ASN A 714 23.46 -35.46 34.84
N PHE A 715 23.62 -34.20 35.28
CA PHE A 715 23.10 -33.04 34.56
C PHE A 715 24.20 -32.34 33.76
N GLY A 716 23.84 -31.87 32.56
CA GLY A 716 24.77 -31.16 31.67
C GLY A 716 25.99 -32.02 31.27
N SER A 717 27.19 -31.55 31.62
CA SER A 717 28.46 -32.23 31.33
C SER A 717 29.04 -33.04 32.51
N SER A 718 28.27 -33.23 33.58
CA SER A 718 28.69 -33.93 34.79
C SER A 718 29.04 -35.40 34.53
N ASP A 719 30.16 -35.88 35.09
CA ASP A 719 30.54 -37.30 35.10
C ASP A 719 30.24 -38.03 36.42
N GLY A 720 29.65 -37.33 37.40
CA GLY A 720 29.21 -37.89 38.69
C GLY A 720 30.33 -38.26 39.66
N SER A 721 31.61 -37.98 39.33
CA SER A 721 32.76 -38.52 40.06
C SER A 721 33.19 -37.73 41.31
N ASP A 722 32.62 -36.55 41.54
CA ASP A 722 33.03 -35.69 42.65
C ASP A 722 32.36 -36.04 43.99
N ALA A 723 32.99 -35.64 45.11
CA ALA A 723 32.52 -35.90 46.46
C ALA A 723 31.51 -34.83 46.92
N LEU A 724 30.34 -35.26 47.36
CA LEU A 724 29.28 -34.35 47.79
C LEU A 724 29.50 -33.85 49.21
N THR A 725 29.55 -32.52 49.35
CA THR A 725 29.51 -31.82 50.65
C THR A 725 28.17 -31.08 50.73
N ILE A 726 27.38 -31.34 51.77
CA ILE A 726 25.98 -30.84 51.89
C ILE A 726 25.92 -29.31 51.96
N ALA A 727 27.00 -28.66 52.40
CA ALA A 727 27.11 -27.20 52.46
C ALA A 727 27.30 -26.52 51.09
N ASP A 728 27.74 -27.27 50.07
CA ASP A 728 28.15 -26.78 48.75
C ASP A 728 27.14 -27.18 47.64
N LEU A 729 25.93 -27.60 48.06
CA LEU A 729 24.80 -27.94 47.18
C LEU A 729 23.77 -26.80 47.15
N ASP A 730 23.47 -26.30 45.95
CA ASP A 730 22.28 -25.47 45.73
C ASP A 730 21.09 -26.38 45.43
N ILE A 731 20.15 -26.44 46.38
CA ILE A 731 19.03 -27.37 46.38
C ILE A 731 17.75 -26.58 46.08
N PRO A 732 17.13 -26.77 44.89
CA PRO A 732 15.85 -26.16 44.59
C PRO A 732 14.79 -26.59 45.61
N THR A 733 13.88 -25.68 45.94
CA THR A 733 12.92 -25.93 47.03
C THR A 733 12.00 -27.12 46.76
N GLU A 734 11.54 -27.30 45.52
CA GLU A 734 10.60 -28.36 45.11
C GLU A 734 10.79 -28.76 43.62
N THR A 735 10.28 -29.94 43.23
CA THR A 735 10.14 -30.36 41.81
C THR A 735 9.02 -29.60 41.09
N SER A 736 9.18 -29.32 39.79
CA SER A 736 8.15 -28.65 38.97
C SER A 736 8.15 -29.10 37.49
N GLY A 737 7.09 -28.80 36.73
CA GLY A 737 7.01 -29.07 35.28
C GLY A 737 6.01 -30.15 34.83
N GLY A 738 5.08 -30.59 35.68
CA GLY A 738 4.15 -31.70 35.42
C GLY A 738 3.08 -31.51 34.32
N VAL A 739 3.04 -30.40 33.57
CA VAL A 739 2.05 -30.13 32.49
C VAL A 739 2.76 -29.68 31.21
N SER A 740 2.34 -30.19 30.05
CA SER A 740 2.91 -29.82 28.73
C SER A 740 1.90 -29.27 27.72
N SER A 741 0.60 -29.44 27.93
CA SER A 741 -0.47 -28.75 27.18
C SER A 741 -1.80 -28.85 27.94
N GLU A 742 -2.55 -27.76 27.97
CA GLU A 742 -3.91 -27.72 28.54
C GLU A 742 -4.95 -28.31 27.56
N GLY A 743 -5.99 -28.96 28.09
CA GLY A 743 -7.01 -29.64 27.28
C GLY A 743 -8.14 -28.74 26.79
N THR A 744 -9.01 -29.31 25.93
CA THR A 744 -10.17 -28.64 25.31
C THR A 744 -11.30 -28.35 26.32
N LEU A 745 -11.64 -27.07 26.52
CA LEU A 745 -12.86 -26.61 27.18
C LEU A 745 -14.10 -27.02 26.37
N ILE A 746 -15.12 -27.58 27.05
CA ILE A 746 -16.34 -28.07 26.41
C ILE A 746 -17.55 -27.33 26.98
N ILE A 747 -18.32 -26.68 26.11
CA ILE A 747 -19.50 -25.88 26.47
C ILE A 747 -20.75 -26.55 25.88
N ASN A 748 -21.69 -26.93 26.74
CA ASN A 748 -22.99 -27.44 26.34
C ASN A 748 -23.96 -26.28 26.11
N LEU A 749 -24.51 -26.13 24.91
CA LEU A 749 -25.52 -25.12 24.60
C LEU A 749 -26.90 -25.52 25.15
N ALA A 750 -27.69 -24.51 25.56
CA ALA A 750 -29.08 -24.72 25.93
C ALA A 750 -29.94 -25.06 24.70
N THR A 751 -30.75 -26.13 24.81
CA THR A 751 -31.68 -26.55 23.74
C THR A 751 -33.08 -26.88 24.26
N ASP A 752 -34.06 -26.85 23.36
CA ASP A 752 -35.43 -27.30 23.65
C ASP A 752 -35.56 -28.85 23.70
N GLU A 753 -36.75 -29.35 24.06
CA GLU A 753 -37.05 -30.81 24.11
C GLU A 753 -36.85 -31.53 22.75
N ASN A 754 -36.69 -30.79 21.65
CA ASN A 754 -36.47 -31.31 20.30
C ASN A 754 -35.01 -31.16 19.82
N GLY A 755 -34.11 -30.60 20.64
CA GLY A 755 -32.70 -30.36 20.30
C GLY A 755 -32.44 -29.08 19.49
N THR A 756 -33.40 -28.15 19.44
CA THR A 756 -33.21 -26.83 18.83
C THR A 756 -32.44 -25.93 19.79
N ILE A 757 -31.32 -25.32 19.35
CA ILE A 757 -30.56 -24.37 20.16
C ILE A 757 -31.45 -23.16 20.50
N THR A 758 -31.48 -22.80 21.78
CA THR A 758 -32.20 -21.61 22.29
C THR A 758 -31.25 -20.57 22.89
N THR A 759 -29.94 -20.83 22.88
CA THR A 759 -28.91 -19.93 23.42
C THR A 759 -28.72 -18.74 22.46
N THR A 760 -28.85 -17.52 22.96
CA THR A 760 -28.47 -16.28 22.26
C THR A 760 -27.01 -15.92 22.53
N ALA A 761 -26.45 -14.98 21.76
CA ALA A 761 -25.09 -14.53 22.03
C ALA A 761 -24.96 -13.82 23.39
N ASN A 762 -25.98 -13.04 23.78
CA ASN A 762 -26.05 -12.44 25.12
C ASN A 762 -26.15 -13.48 26.24
N ASP A 763 -26.83 -14.62 26.03
CA ASP A 763 -26.88 -15.70 27.04
C ASP A 763 -25.48 -16.34 27.24
N LEU A 764 -24.68 -16.46 26.18
CA LEU A 764 -23.33 -17.02 26.27
C LEU A 764 -22.34 -16.05 26.93
N ILE A 765 -22.45 -14.75 26.65
CA ILE A 765 -21.66 -13.70 27.34
C ILE A 765 -22.01 -13.68 28.82
N ALA A 766 -23.30 -13.58 29.17
CA ALA A 766 -23.76 -13.58 30.56
C ALA A 766 -23.34 -14.86 31.32
N PHE A 767 -23.28 -16.01 30.65
CA PHE A 767 -22.79 -17.25 31.24
C PHE A 767 -21.29 -17.25 31.54
N PHE A 768 -20.47 -16.55 30.75
CA PHE A 768 -19.03 -16.40 31.03
C PHE A 768 -18.76 -15.33 32.10
N ASP A 769 -19.59 -14.29 32.18
CA ASP A 769 -19.53 -13.27 33.23
C ASP A 769 -20.01 -13.81 34.60
N ASP A 770 -21.13 -14.53 34.64
CA ASP A 770 -21.66 -15.16 35.87
C ASP A 770 -22.39 -16.50 35.56
N PRO A 771 -21.70 -17.65 35.67
CA PRO A 771 -22.30 -18.97 35.49
C PRO A 771 -23.47 -19.29 36.45
N SER A 772 -23.64 -18.53 37.55
CA SER A 772 -24.70 -18.77 38.53
C SER A 772 -26.09 -18.36 38.06
N GLU A 773 -26.20 -17.58 36.97
CA GLU A 773 -27.50 -17.29 36.34
C GLU A 773 -28.08 -18.49 35.55
N PHE A 774 -27.24 -19.48 35.19
CA PHE A 774 -27.61 -20.60 34.32
C PHE A 774 -27.44 -22.00 34.96
N ILE A 775 -26.60 -22.14 35.99
CA ILE A 775 -26.36 -23.40 36.69
C ILE A 775 -27.01 -23.36 38.09
N ASP A 776 -28.10 -24.11 38.28
CA ASP A 776 -28.88 -24.18 39.53
C ASP A 776 -28.11 -24.77 40.74
N ASP A 777 -27.06 -25.58 40.53
CA ASP A 777 -26.21 -26.09 41.64
C ASP A 777 -25.09 -25.08 41.96
N PRO A 778 -25.08 -24.45 43.15
CA PRO A 778 -24.10 -23.43 43.50
C PRO A 778 -22.67 -23.97 43.66
N THR A 779 -22.50 -25.30 43.79
CA THR A 779 -21.18 -25.95 43.84
C THR A 779 -20.61 -26.10 42.43
N GLU A 780 -21.47 -26.52 41.49
CA GLU A 780 -21.11 -26.68 40.07
C GLU A 780 -20.85 -25.31 39.44
N SER A 781 -21.73 -24.34 39.67
CA SER A 781 -21.56 -22.94 39.27
C SER A 781 -20.23 -22.33 39.75
N ALA A 782 -19.89 -22.49 41.04
CA ALA A 782 -18.64 -21.96 41.60
C ALA A 782 -17.38 -22.65 41.01
N ASN A 783 -17.46 -23.95 40.74
CA ASN A 783 -16.37 -24.68 40.08
C ASN A 783 -16.22 -24.26 38.62
N THR A 784 -17.33 -24.01 37.90
CA THR A 784 -17.31 -23.49 36.53
C THR A 784 -16.73 -22.08 36.47
N ALA A 785 -17.11 -21.19 37.39
CA ALA A 785 -16.56 -19.84 37.47
C ALA A 785 -15.06 -19.85 37.73
N ALA A 786 -14.58 -20.70 38.65
CA ALA A 786 -13.13 -20.89 38.88
C ALA A 786 -12.41 -21.47 37.66
N TYR A 787 -12.99 -22.47 36.98
CA TYR A 787 -12.41 -23.09 35.79
C TYR A 787 -12.28 -22.10 34.61
N LEU A 788 -13.21 -21.14 34.51
CA LEU A 788 -13.19 -20.05 33.54
C LEU A 788 -12.16 -18.97 33.93
N SER A 789 -12.11 -18.55 35.20
CA SER A 789 -11.15 -17.55 35.66
C SER A 789 -9.70 -18.03 35.54
N ASP A 790 -9.43 -19.30 35.83
CA ASP A 790 -8.09 -19.90 35.74
C ASP A 790 -7.56 -19.93 34.28
N ARG A 791 -8.44 -19.82 33.28
CA ARG A 791 -8.08 -19.84 31.84
C ARG A 791 -8.11 -18.47 31.18
N GLY A 792 -8.54 -17.43 31.89
CA GLY A 792 -8.57 -16.07 31.35
C GLY A 792 -9.46 -15.90 30.11
N ILE A 793 -10.46 -16.76 29.91
CA ILE A 793 -11.31 -16.72 28.70
C ILE A 793 -12.39 -15.67 28.90
N SER A 794 -12.33 -14.61 28.09
CA SER A 794 -13.38 -13.59 27.97
C SER A 794 -14.10 -13.71 26.63
N ILE A 795 -15.38 -13.33 26.62
CA ILE A 795 -16.24 -13.35 25.45
C ILE A 795 -16.82 -11.96 25.24
N THR A 796 -16.71 -11.43 24.02
CA THR A 796 -17.33 -10.17 23.64
C THR A 796 -18.20 -10.31 22.41
N ASN A 797 -19.28 -9.53 22.35
CA ASN A 797 -20.14 -9.42 21.19
C ASN A 797 -19.35 -8.80 20.03
N SER A 798 -19.48 -9.33 18.82
CA SER A 798 -18.85 -8.76 17.63
C SER A 798 -19.47 -7.40 17.26
N GLY A 799 -18.65 -6.51 16.69
CA GLY A 799 -18.93 -5.06 16.60
C GLY A 799 -20.19 -4.63 15.84
N GLU A 800 -20.83 -5.52 15.06
CA GLU A 800 -22.06 -5.22 14.33
C GLU A 800 -23.33 -5.91 14.89
N SER A 801 -23.19 -6.89 15.79
CA SER A 801 -24.35 -7.64 16.32
C SER A 801 -24.97 -6.94 17.54
N ASN A 802 -26.26 -7.17 17.79
CA ASN A 802 -26.95 -6.70 19.00
C ASN A 802 -27.12 -7.79 20.06
N GLY A 803 -26.51 -8.97 19.84
CA GLY A 803 -26.48 -10.11 20.75
C GLY A 803 -27.82 -10.80 21.04
N SER A 804 -28.94 -10.27 20.53
CA SER A 804 -30.30 -10.72 20.86
C SER A 804 -30.87 -11.80 19.93
N GLY A 805 -30.12 -12.17 18.88
CA GLY A 805 -30.42 -13.32 18.04
C GLY A 805 -30.10 -14.63 18.74
N VAL A 806 -30.90 -15.67 18.47
CA VAL A 806 -30.47 -17.06 18.73
C VAL A 806 -29.24 -17.31 17.86
N LEU A 807 -28.16 -17.83 18.45
CA LEU A 807 -26.86 -18.01 17.79
C LEU A 807 -27.02 -18.65 16.41
N ALA A 808 -26.77 -17.85 15.36
CA ALA A 808 -26.84 -18.28 13.98
C ALA A 808 -25.48 -18.80 13.51
N VAL A 809 -25.46 -19.50 12.38
CA VAL A 809 -24.23 -20.12 11.84
C VAL A 809 -23.45 -19.10 11.00
N THR A 810 -23.00 -18.00 11.63
CA THR A 810 -22.09 -17.01 11.01
C THR A 810 -21.00 -16.57 11.98
N THR A 811 -19.88 -16.12 11.43
CA THR A 811 -18.68 -15.61 12.14
C THR A 811 -18.88 -14.32 12.92
N GLU A 812 -20.09 -13.74 12.89
CA GLU A 812 -20.31 -12.30 13.07
C GLU A 812 -20.96 -11.93 14.41
N ASP A 813 -21.30 -12.90 15.26
CA ASP A 813 -21.99 -12.65 16.54
C ASP A 813 -21.05 -12.56 17.77
N ILE A 814 -19.94 -13.32 17.83
CA ILE A 814 -19.12 -13.45 19.05
C ILE A 814 -17.62 -13.56 18.75
N SER A 815 -16.80 -12.89 19.56
CA SER A 815 -15.34 -13.09 19.66
C SER A 815 -14.92 -13.70 21.01
N PHE A 816 -13.83 -14.49 21.01
CA PHE A 816 -13.24 -15.13 22.19
C PHE A 816 -11.79 -14.65 22.35
N SER A 817 -11.39 -14.33 23.58
CA SER A 817 -10.02 -13.93 23.91
C SER A 817 -9.52 -14.69 25.15
N THR A 818 -8.34 -15.31 25.06
CA THR A 818 -7.60 -15.90 26.19
C THR A 818 -6.60 -14.88 26.73
N SER A 819 -6.72 -14.48 28.00
CA SER A 819 -5.79 -13.52 28.61
C SER A 819 -4.52 -14.19 29.14
N GLY A 820 -3.38 -13.89 28.50
CA GLY A 820 -2.06 -14.22 29.00
C GLY A 820 -1.00 -13.34 28.33
N THR A 821 -0.74 -12.18 28.92
CA THR A 821 0.40 -11.32 28.59
C THR A 821 1.48 -11.48 29.66
N ASP A 822 2.70 -11.79 29.24
CA ASP A 822 3.87 -11.64 30.10
C ASP A 822 4.20 -10.14 30.17
N LEU A 823 3.91 -9.54 31.31
CA LEU A 823 4.20 -8.13 31.59
C LEU A 823 5.60 -8.01 32.23
N GLU A 824 6.51 -7.27 31.59
CA GLU A 824 7.81 -6.94 32.16
C GLU A 824 7.86 -5.47 32.59
N ASP A 825 8.48 -5.19 33.75
CA ASP A 825 8.71 -3.81 34.19
C ASP A 825 9.73 -3.14 33.25
N ALA A 826 9.42 -1.97 32.70
CA ALA A 826 10.30 -1.24 31.79
C ALA A 826 11.44 -0.51 32.52
N GLN A 827 12.49 -0.17 31.77
CA GLN A 827 13.56 0.71 32.24
C GLN A 827 13.03 2.14 32.45
N ALA A 828 12.97 2.59 33.71
CA ALA A 828 12.54 3.94 34.05
C ALA A 828 13.55 4.98 33.52
N SER A 829 13.06 6.06 32.90
CA SER A 829 13.93 7.13 32.35
C SER A 829 13.38 8.52 32.65
N GLY A 830 14.24 9.54 32.64
CA GLY A 830 13.87 10.92 32.87
C GLY A 830 14.94 11.92 32.43
N THR A 831 14.51 13.08 31.90
CA THR A 831 15.41 14.13 31.41
C THR A 831 15.30 15.39 32.26
N THR A 832 16.45 15.88 32.73
CA THR A 832 16.56 17.23 33.31
C THR A 832 16.74 18.24 32.18
N THR A 833 15.96 19.34 32.20
CA THR A 833 16.10 20.47 31.27
C THR A 833 16.48 21.72 32.06
N ALA A 834 17.76 22.09 32.03
CA ALA A 834 18.23 23.28 32.75
C ALA A 834 17.83 24.60 32.07
N VAL A 835 17.89 25.69 32.84
CA VAL A 835 17.42 27.05 32.49
C VAL A 835 18.07 27.65 31.21
N ASN A 836 19.13 27.03 30.67
CA ASN A 836 19.90 27.54 29.52
C ASN A 836 19.59 26.86 28.16
N GLY A 837 18.67 25.90 28.08
CA GLY A 837 18.16 25.36 26.81
C GLY A 837 18.77 24.03 26.35
N GLU A 838 18.71 23.77 25.05
CA GLU A 838 18.87 22.43 24.44
C GLU A 838 20.23 21.76 24.68
N ASP A 839 21.31 22.56 24.81
CA ASP A 839 22.68 22.10 25.11
C ASP A 839 22.92 21.75 26.60
N ALA A 840 21.90 21.90 27.46
CA ALA A 840 21.97 21.70 28.91
C ALA A 840 21.03 20.57 29.40
N GLN A 841 20.69 19.64 28.51
CA GLN A 841 19.87 18.48 28.86
C GLN A 841 20.75 17.33 29.35
N LEU A 842 20.33 16.66 30.41
CA LEU A 842 20.89 15.38 30.86
C LEU A 842 19.74 14.39 30.99
N THR A 843 19.73 13.38 30.12
CA THR A 843 18.80 12.25 30.18
C THR A 843 19.45 11.11 30.96
N LEU A 844 18.71 10.51 31.87
CA LEU A 844 19.13 9.39 32.70
C LEU A 844 18.12 8.25 32.59
N SER A 845 18.62 7.02 32.44
CA SER A 845 17.82 5.81 32.31
C SER A 845 18.33 4.73 33.25
N ALA A 846 17.44 4.00 33.91
CA ALA A 846 17.80 2.80 34.65
C ALA A 846 18.25 1.69 33.68
N ILE A 847 19.27 0.92 34.06
CA ILE A 847 19.82 -0.18 33.23
C ILE A 847 18.94 -1.44 33.32
N ASN A 848 18.25 -1.62 34.45
CA ASN A 848 17.29 -2.70 34.66
C ASN A 848 15.89 -2.11 34.84
N GLY A 849 14.88 -2.85 34.38
CA GLY A 849 13.49 -2.55 34.70
C GLY A 849 13.14 -2.98 36.13
N GLY A 850 12.13 -2.35 36.72
CA GLY A 850 11.64 -2.72 38.04
C GLY A 850 10.99 -1.56 38.80
N ALA A 851 9.93 -1.85 39.56
CA ALA A 851 9.27 -0.90 40.46
C ALA A 851 10.20 -0.24 41.53
N GLU A 852 11.45 -0.70 41.66
CA GLU A 852 12.49 -0.07 42.49
C GLU A 852 13.20 1.13 41.81
N TYR A 853 13.13 1.24 40.48
CA TYR A 853 13.72 2.34 39.68
C TYR A 853 12.70 3.42 39.27
N ASP A 854 11.40 3.14 39.36
CA ASP A 854 10.34 4.14 39.17
C ASP A 854 10.37 5.24 40.25
N ASP A 855 9.89 6.44 39.94
CA ASP A 855 9.86 7.61 40.83
C ASP A 855 11.24 8.06 41.36
N VAL A 856 12.36 7.55 40.82
CA VAL A 856 13.71 7.95 41.25
C VAL A 856 13.93 9.42 40.91
N THR A 857 14.07 10.24 41.94
CA THR A 857 14.23 11.69 41.81
C THR A 857 15.71 12.04 41.66
N ILE A 858 16.03 12.77 40.59
CA ILE A 858 17.36 13.35 40.33
C ILE A 858 17.47 14.68 41.08
N GLN A 859 18.52 14.81 41.88
CA GLN A 859 18.82 16.02 42.65
C GLN A 859 20.27 16.46 42.45
N PHE A 860 20.50 17.74 42.18
CA PHE A 860 21.84 18.33 42.19
C PHE A 860 22.14 19.02 43.53
N VAL A 861 23.34 18.81 44.07
CA VAL A 861 23.81 19.39 45.33
C VAL A 861 25.14 20.10 45.11
N ALA A 862 25.18 21.39 45.45
CA ALA A 862 26.41 22.17 45.42
C ALA A 862 27.38 21.69 46.51
N ASP A 863 28.53 21.15 46.10
CA ASP A 863 29.61 20.72 47.00
C ASP A 863 30.86 21.55 46.73
N GLY A 864 31.24 22.41 47.68
CA GLY A 864 32.42 23.28 47.57
C GLY A 864 33.77 22.54 47.66
N ALA A 865 33.77 21.20 47.66
CA ALA A 865 34.94 20.37 47.44
C ALA A 865 35.09 19.87 45.99
N VAL A 866 34.02 19.91 45.18
CA VAL A 866 34.01 19.51 43.76
C VAL A 866 34.57 20.63 42.87
N THR A 867 35.26 20.25 41.80
CA THR A 867 35.94 21.07 40.81
C THR A 867 35.55 20.59 39.41
N ALA A 868 34.93 21.47 38.62
CA ALA A 868 34.28 21.04 37.38
C ALA A 868 35.17 20.26 36.38
N GLY A 869 34.68 19.12 35.92
CA GLY A 869 35.31 18.19 34.97
C GLY A 869 36.46 17.36 35.55
N THR A 870 36.52 17.14 36.87
CA THR A 870 37.67 16.43 37.51
C THR A 870 37.39 15.62 38.79
N ASP A 871 36.28 15.85 39.49
CA ASP A 871 35.88 15.08 40.67
C ASP A 871 34.37 15.16 40.99
N GLU A 872 33.56 15.39 39.95
CA GLU A 872 32.13 15.07 39.92
C GLU A 872 31.88 13.61 40.34
N ARG A 873 30.74 13.39 41.00
CA ARG A 873 30.30 12.06 41.45
C ARG A 873 28.79 12.03 41.66
N ALA A 874 28.23 10.84 41.67
CA ALA A 874 26.83 10.58 41.99
C ALA A 874 26.69 9.62 43.18
N GLU A 875 25.56 9.66 43.88
CA GLU A 875 25.21 8.72 44.95
C GLU A 875 23.71 8.37 44.86
N TYR A 876 23.38 7.09 44.86
CA TYR A 876 21.98 6.62 44.81
C TYR A 876 21.54 6.08 46.18
N ASP A 877 20.52 6.69 46.76
CA ASP A 877 19.82 6.17 47.95
C ASP A 877 18.55 5.43 47.51
N ALA A 878 18.64 4.09 47.45
CA ALA A 878 17.51 3.21 47.13
C ALA A 878 16.38 3.24 48.19
N GLY A 879 16.66 3.70 49.41
CA GLY A 879 15.66 3.85 50.48
C GLY A 879 14.84 5.13 50.38
N SER A 880 15.38 6.19 49.77
CA SER A 880 14.66 7.43 49.46
C SER A 880 14.31 7.60 47.97
N LYS A 881 14.74 6.67 47.10
CA LYS A 881 14.66 6.77 45.63
C LYS A 881 15.22 8.10 45.12
N THR A 882 16.44 8.42 45.51
CA THR A 882 17.08 9.70 45.15
C THR A 882 18.47 9.48 44.57
N LEU A 883 18.69 9.92 43.33
CA LEU A 883 20.00 9.97 42.69
C LEU A 883 20.56 11.38 42.84
N THR A 884 21.61 11.52 43.64
CA THR A 884 22.21 12.82 43.99
C THR A 884 23.52 13.02 43.25
N PHE A 885 23.60 14.07 42.43
CA PHE A 885 24.82 14.52 41.78
C PHE A 885 25.46 15.66 42.57
N PHE A 886 26.76 15.56 42.84
CA PHE A 886 27.53 16.59 43.53
C PHE A 886 28.28 17.45 42.52
N ILE A 887 27.97 18.75 42.47
CA ILE A 887 28.40 19.67 41.39
C ILE A 887 29.08 20.94 41.91
N GLU A 888 29.88 21.58 41.05
CA GLU A 888 30.27 22.98 41.21
C GLU A 888 29.18 23.88 40.60
N GLU A 889 28.37 24.52 41.47
CA GLU A 889 27.14 25.25 41.09
C GLU A 889 27.38 26.30 39.99
N GLY A 890 26.77 26.09 38.81
CA GLY A 890 26.89 27.00 37.67
C GLY A 890 28.22 26.92 36.91
N VAL A 891 29.00 25.86 37.13
CA VAL A 891 30.26 25.57 36.42
C VAL A 891 30.25 24.19 35.78
N THR A 892 29.87 23.13 36.50
CA THR A 892 29.70 21.76 35.98
C THR A 892 28.67 21.73 34.84
N THR A 893 29.01 21.08 33.72
CA THR A 893 28.16 20.95 32.52
C THR A 893 27.48 19.58 32.43
N ALA A 894 26.51 19.44 31.52
CA ALA A 894 25.85 18.16 31.27
C ALA A 894 26.83 17.08 30.77
N ALA A 895 27.84 17.45 29.99
CA ALA A 895 28.91 16.54 29.56
C ALA A 895 29.78 16.05 30.74
N ASP A 896 30.18 16.95 31.65
CA ASP A 896 30.98 16.57 32.84
C ASP A 896 30.24 15.56 33.76
N LEU A 897 28.90 15.49 33.65
CA LEU A 897 28.04 14.55 34.37
C LEU A 897 27.79 13.25 33.59
N GLU A 898 27.86 13.27 32.26
CA GLU A 898 27.84 12.07 31.41
C GLU A 898 29.15 11.28 31.58
N ASP A 899 30.29 11.95 31.76
CA ASP A 899 31.61 11.33 32.00
C ASP A 899 31.65 10.44 33.28
N ILE A 900 30.73 10.63 34.23
CA ILE A 900 30.55 9.73 35.40
C ILE A 900 30.20 8.29 34.95
N PHE A 901 29.59 8.14 33.78
CA PHE A 901 29.09 6.88 33.25
C PHE A 901 30.00 6.25 32.18
N ASP A 902 30.98 6.97 31.63
CA ASP A 902 31.93 6.42 30.66
C ASP A 902 33.19 5.86 31.35
N SER A 903 33.37 4.53 31.25
CA SER A 903 34.57 3.79 31.68
C SER A 903 35.90 4.27 31.05
N GLY A 904 35.84 5.13 30.03
CA GLY A 904 36.99 5.78 29.40
C GLY A 904 37.53 7.01 30.14
N ASP A 905 36.75 7.63 31.03
CA ASP A 905 37.15 8.87 31.74
C ASP A 905 37.73 8.62 33.15
N GLY A 906 38.33 9.66 33.75
CA GLY A 906 38.82 9.65 35.11
C GLY A 906 37.74 9.78 36.19
N ASN A 907 36.53 10.23 35.83
CA ASN A 907 35.42 10.50 36.76
C ASN A 907 34.42 9.32 36.88
N TYR A 908 34.68 8.19 36.20
CA TYR A 908 33.80 7.02 36.17
C TYR A 908 33.45 6.45 37.55
N ASP A 909 32.14 6.33 37.84
CA ASP A 909 31.61 5.65 39.02
C ASP A 909 30.97 4.31 38.63
N ALA A 910 31.66 3.22 38.94
CA ALA A 910 31.24 1.87 38.56
C ALA A 910 29.96 1.38 39.27
N ASP A 911 29.66 1.89 40.46
CA ASP A 911 28.49 1.46 41.23
C ASP A 911 27.23 2.16 40.71
N ILE A 912 27.35 3.43 40.29
CA ILE A 912 26.26 4.19 39.67
C ILE A 912 26.05 3.76 38.20
N ALA A 913 27.12 3.56 37.44
CA ALA A 913 27.06 3.11 36.05
C ALA A 913 26.64 1.64 35.86
N ALA A 914 26.49 0.88 36.96
CA ALA A 914 25.85 -0.44 36.96
C ALA A 914 24.32 -0.38 37.15
N LEU A 915 23.78 0.77 37.58
CA LEU A 915 22.35 0.95 37.88
C LEU A 915 21.66 1.91 36.91
N PHE A 916 22.35 2.96 36.46
CA PHE A 916 21.84 3.97 35.54
C PHE A 916 22.84 4.23 34.40
N SER A 917 22.34 4.71 33.27
CA SER A 917 23.10 5.32 32.19
C SER A 917 22.67 6.78 32.01
N ALA A 918 23.55 7.61 31.44
CA ALA A 918 23.27 9.01 31.15
C ALA A 918 23.65 9.38 29.72
N THR A 919 23.05 10.46 29.20
CA THR A 919 23.40 11.05 27.91
C THR A 919 23.14 12.55 27.94
N ALA A 920 24.12 13.37 27.54
CA ALA A 920 23.94 14.82 27.42
C ALA A 920 23.31 15.21 26.07
N GLY A 921 22.43 16.21 26.09
CA GLY A 921 21.78 16.74 24.90
C GLY A 921 22.60 17.81 24.16
N GLY A 922 22.40 17.91 22.84
CA GLY A 922 23.00 18.95 22.01
C GLY A 922 24.52 18.84 21.94
N THR A 923 25.22 19.90 22.37
CA THR A 923 26.69 19.91 22.50
C THR A 923 27.19 19.58 23.90
N GLY A 924 26.30 19.27 24.86
CA GLY A 924 26.62 18.94 26.26
C GLY A 924 27.21 20.10 27.10
N ALA A 925 27.48 21.26 26.48
CA ALA A 925 28.23 22.36 27.08
C ALA A 925 27.41 23.28 28.01
N GLY A 926 26.13 22.96 28.26
CA GLY A 926 25.26 23.71 29.16
C GLY A 926 25.51 23.39 30.63
N THR A 927 25.57 24.43 31.48
CA THR A 927 25.81 24.29 32.93
C THR A 927 24.57 23.84 33.69
N VAL A 928 24.73 22.93 34.65
CA VAL A 928 23.68 22.45 35.56
C VAL A 928 23.71 23.20 36.91
N THR A 929 22.56 23.31 37.57
CA THR A 929 22.36 24.07 38.82
C THR A 929 21.56 23.28 39.86
N VAL A 930 21.60 23.72 41.12
CA VAL A 930 20.88 23.07 42.24
C VAL A 930 19.35 23.25 42.21
N ASP A 931 18.84 24.12 41.34
CA ASP A 931 17.40 24.30 41.12
C ASP A 931 16.86 23.31 40.05
N ASP A 932 17.73 22.59 39.34
CA ASP A 932 17.34 21.60 38.33
C ASP A 932 16.96 20.26 39.02
N THR A 933 15.90 19.62 38.54
CA THR A 933 15.43 18.32 39.03
C THR A 933 14.72 17.57 37.92
N ALA A 934 14.76 16.23 37.97
CA ALA A 934 13.85 15.39 37.19
C ALA A 934 13.46 14.16 38.02
N THR A 935 12.55 13.35 37.48
CA THR A 935 12.13 12.09 38.07
C THR A 935 12.13 11.05 36.96
N LEU A 936 12.74 9.89 37.21
CA LEU A 936 12.64 8.75 36.31
C LEU A 936 11.22 8.19 36.41
N THR A 937 10.58 8.02 35.26
CA THR A 937 9.26 7.40 35.14
C THR A 937 9.36 6.21 34.20
N GLY A 938 9.17 5.00 34.73
CA GLY A 938 8.90 3.79 33.99
C GLY A 938 7.47 3.32 34.21
N GLY A 939 7.15 2.15 33.66
CA GLY A 939 5.87 1.47 33.77
C GLY A 939 6.03 0.03 33.29
N VAL A 940 4.94 -0.75 33.28
CA VAL A 940 4.95 -2.11 32.70
C VAL A 940 4.82 -2.01 31.18
N VAL A 941 5.72 -2.67 30.44
CA VAL A 941 5.67 -2.78 28.99
C VAL A 941 5.22 -4.19 28.60
N ASP A 942 4.33 -4.25 27.60
CA ASP A 942 3.88 -5.50 26.98
C ASP A 942 4.87 -5.87 25.88
N ASN A 943 5.66 -6.92 26.10
CA ASN A 943 6.63 -7.40 25.09
C ASN A 943 5.99 -8.33 24.04
N GLY A 944 4.65 -8.34 23.94
CA GLY A 944 3.92 -8.85 22.79
C GLY A 944 4.04 -10.36 22.57
N SER A 945 3.14 -11.14 23.19
CA SER A 945 2.75 -12.40 22.56
C SER A 945 2.02 -12.09 21.25
N VAL A 946 2.40 -12.77 20.17
CA VAL A 946 2.02 -12.47 18.76
C VAL A 946 0.50 -12.45 18.46
N GLN A 947 -0.37 -12.75 19.44
CA GLN A 947 -1.83 -12.77 19.29
C GLN A 947 -2.58 -12.22 20.54
N GLY A 948 -1.95 -11.32 21.31
CA GLY A 948 -2.62 -10.57 22.39
C GLY A 948 -3.26 -9.27 21.89
N ALA A 949 -4.50 -8.97 22.31
CA ALA A 949 -5.11 -7.66 22.07
C ALA A 949 -4.56 -6.65 23.08
N ALA A 950 -4.11 -5.48 22.60
CA ALA A 950 -3.48 -4.45 23.42
C ALA A 950 -4.37 -4.00 24.60
N LEU A 951 -3.78 -3.93 25.80
CA LEU A 951 -4.46 -3.44 27.00
C LEU A 951 -4.86 -1.97 26.82
N GLN A 952 -6.17 -1.72 26.78
CA GLN A 952 -6.74 -0.38 26.68
C GLN A 952 -6.43 0.43 27.95
N GLY A 953 -5.32 1.18 27.91
CA GLY A 953 -4.79 1.94 29.05
C GLY A 953 -3.26 1.90 29.21
N ASN A 954 -2.54 1.10 28.42
CA ASN A 954 -1.07 1.23 28.31
C ASN A 954 -0.71 2.62 27.72
N SER A 955 0.39 3.22 28.21
CA SER A 955 1.02 4.42 27.65
C SER A 955 1.60 4.22 26.25
N ASP A 956 1.79 2.98 25.79
CA ASP A 956 2.15 2.65 24.40
C ASP A 956 0.94 2.73 23.44
N LEU A 957 0.04 3.69 23.67
CA LEU A 957 -0.78 4.19 22.57
C LEU A 957 0.20 4.90 21.63
N GLU A 958 0.56 4.25 20.52
CA GLU A 958 1.20 4.90 19.37
C GLU A 958 0.54 6.26 19.17
N ASN A 959 1.33 7.32 19.09
CA ASN A 959 0.91 8.71 19.28
C ASN A 959 -0.28 9.14 18.40
N THR A 960 -1.51 8.79 18.81
CA THR A 960 -2.72 9.03 18.03
C THR A 960 -3.16 10.46 18.23
N GLY A 961 -3.07 11.23 17.17
CA GLY A 961 -3.48 12.62 17.13
C GLY A 961 -4.93 12.78 16.70
N LEU A 962 -5.49 13.96 16.94
CA LEU A 962 -6.77 14.38 16.35
C LEU A 962 -6.57 15.67 15.55
N THR A 963 -6.62 15.55 14.23
CA THR A 963 -6.54 16.64 13.26
C THR A 963 -7.92 17.21 12.99
N PHE A 964 -8.15 18.46 13.36
CA PHE A 964 -9.30 19.24 12.93
C PHE A 964 -8.94 20.03 11.67
N GLN A 965 -9.57 19.72 10.54
CA GLN A 965 -9.31 20.34 9.24
C GLN A 965 -10.55 21.01 8.62
N ALA A 966 -10.37 22.15 7.97
CA ALA A 966 -11.47 22.85 7.29
C ALA A 966 -11.91 22.03 6.08
N THR A 967 -13.21 21.83 5.82
CA THR A 967 -13.74 21.06 4.68
C THR A 967 -13.38 21.60 3.28
N ARG A 968 -12.72 22.77 3.21
CA ARG A 968 -12.33 23.47 1.98
C ARG A 968 -10.89 23.98 2.07
N TYR A 969 -10.25 24.11 0.91
CA TYR A 969 -8.96 24.75 0.73
C TYR A 969 -9.10 26.28 0.62
N GLY A 970 -8.05 27.02 0.95
CA GLY A 970 -7.96 28.48 0.74
C GLY A 970 -8.06 29.32 2.00
N SER A 971 -7.76 30.62 1.88
CA SER A 971 -7.67 31.54 3.03
C SER A 971 -9.02 31.90 3.66
N ASP A 972 -10.11 31.82 2.91
CA ASP A 972 -11.48 31.94 3.43
C ASP A 972 -11.90 30.71 4.28
N SER A 973 -11.10 29.62 4.25
CA SER A 973 -11.38 28.37 4.97
C SER A 973 -10.51 28.25 6.22
N PHE A 974 -11.13 28.10 7.39
CA PHE A 974 -10.43 28.04 8.67
C PHE A 974 -11.00 26.95 9.58
N VAL A 975 -10.22 26.59 10.59
CA VAL A 975 -10.63 25.83 11.76
C VAL A 975 -10.37 26.67 13.00
N SER A 976 -11.27 26.63 13.97
CA SER A 976 -11.04 27.12 15.31
C SER A 976 -11.63 26.12 16.29
N VAL A 977 -10.84 25.70 17.26
CA VAL A 977 -11.24 24.76 18.30
C VAL A 977 -10.78 25.31 19.64
N LYS A 978 -11.71 25.41 20.59
CA LYS A 978 -11.51 26.13 21.83
C LYS A 978 -12.16 25.41 23.00
N ALA A 979 -11.36 25.03 24.00
CA ALA A 979 -11.86 24.58 25.28
C ALA A 979 -12.58 25.73 26.02
N LEU A 980 -13.85 25.52 26.37
CA LEU A 980 -14.64 26.39 27.24
C LEU A 980 -14.54 25.96 28.71
N SER A 981 -14.23 24.69 28.96
CA SER A 981 -13.80 24.11 30.24
C SER A 981 -12.99 22.83 29.98
N GLY A 982 -12.13 22.43 30.92
CA GLY A 982 -11.12 21.38 30.71
C GLY A 982 -9.88 21.90 29.96
N THR A 983 -8.86 21.05 29.81
CA THR A 983 -7.64 21.35 29.03
C THR A 983 -7.66 20.63 27.69
N PHE A 984 -7.44 21.38 26.60
CA PHE A 984 -7.32 20.81 25.25
C PHE A 984 -6.32 21.65 24.46
N SER A 985 -5.09 21.16 24.36
CA SER A 985 -3.96 21.89 23.79
C SER A 985 -3.76 21.49 22.32
N LEU A 986 -3.89 22.47 21.44
CA LEU A 986 -3.78 22.29 20.00
C LEU A 986 -2.56 22.98 19.45
N THR A 987 -2.00 22.40 18.39
CA THR A 987 -0.96 22.98 17.53
C THR A 987 -1.50 23.22 16.14
N ASN A 988 -0.89 24.14 15.38
CA ASN A 988 -1.13 24.27 13.94
C ASN A 988 -0.06 23.51 13.13
N ASP A 989 -0.14 23.59 11.81
CA ASP A 989 0.77 22.96 10.84
C ASP A 989 2.26 23.37 11.02
N THR A 990 2.56 24.39 11.83
CA THR A 990 3.92 24.81 12.17
C THR A 990 4.39 24.33 13.55
N GLY A 991 3.63 23.44 14.20
CA GLY A 991 3.84 22.98 15.58
C GLY A 991 3.58 24.04 16.65
N ALA A 992 3.09 25.22 16.29
CA ALA A 992 2.86 26.32 17.22
C ALA A 992 1.49 26.19 17.88
N SER A 993 1.38 26.41 19.19
CA SER A 993 0.09 26.30 19.88
C SER A 993 -0.91 27.35 19.40
N ALA A 994 -2.10 26.91 19.00
CA ALA A 994 -3.12 27.75 18.38
C ALA A 994 -4.55 27.21 18.63
N ASP A 995 -5.51 28.11 18.92
CA ASP A 995 -6.97 27.80 18.96
C ASP A 995 -7.67 28.13 17.62
N ARG A 996 -6.91 28.52 16.60
CA ARG A 996 -7.36 28.84 15.24
C ARG A 996 -6.24 28.63 14.21
N SER A 997 -6.57 28.05 13.07
CA SER A 997 -5.71 27.92 11.89
C SER A 997 -6.49 28.24 10.61
N GLU A 998 -5.83 28.84 9.63
CA GLU A 998 -6.44 29.30 8.37
C GLU A 998 -5.68 28.66 7.20
N GLY A 999 -6.42 28.25 6.17
CA GLY A 999 -5.82 27.70 4.95
C GLY A 999 -5.09 28.77 4.16
N THR A 1000 -4.47 28.37 3.05
CA THR A 1000 -3.86 29.30 2.11
C THR A 1000 -4.33 29.01 0.69
N ASP A 1001 -4.53 30.05 -0.11
CA ASP A 1001 -4.87 29.91 -1.52
C ASP A 1001 -3.65 29.55 -2.35
N VAL A 1002 -3.87 28.97 -3.54
CA VAL A 1002 -2.78 28.64 -4.45
C VAL A 1002 -2.12 29.91 -5.02
N ASP A 1003 -0.78 30.01 -4.97
CA ASP A 1003 -0.02 31.01 -5.74
C ASP A 1003 0.44 30.38 -7.06
N VAL A 1004 -0.06 30.90 -8.19
CA VAL A 1004 0.21 30.37 -9.53
C VAL A 1004 0.66 31.50 -10.44
N ARG A 1005 1.68 31.23 -11.27
CA ARG A 1005 2.09 32.10 -12.37
C ARG A 1005 1.77 31.45 -13.70
N ILE A 1006 0.95 32.13 -14.50
CA ILE A 1006 0.54 31.69 -15.84
C ILE A 1006 1.27 32.56 -16.86
N ASN A 1007 2.13 31.94 -17.69
CA ASN A 1007 3.07 32.64 -18.59
C ASN A 1007 3.87 33.76 -17.87
N GLY A 1008 4.30 33.48 -16.63
CA GLY A 1008 5.03 34.43 -15.78
C GLY A 1008 4.19 35.53 -15.11
N ILE A 1009 2.88 35.61 -15.38
CA ILE A 1009 1.96 36.57 -14.75
C ILE A 1009 1.28 35.90 -13.55
N GLN A 1010 1.29 36.54 -12.39
CA GLN A 1010 0.58 36.02 -11.21
C GLN A 1010 -0.93 35.96 -11.46
N ALA A 1011 -1.51 34.78 -11.25
CA ALA A 1011 -2.94 34.52 -11.30
C ALA A 1011 -3.61 34.91 -9.97
N VAL A 1012 -4.93 35.00 -9.98
CA VAL A 1012 -5.75 35.08 -8.76
C VAL A 1012 -6.07 33.65 -8.32
N GLY A 1013 -5.59 33.28 -7.14
CA GLY A 1013 -5.94 32.05 -6.42
C GLY A 1013 -7.17 32.24 -5.54
N ASP A 1014 -7.97 31.18 -5.39
CA ASP A 1014 -9.14 31.04 -4.50
C ASP A 1014 -9.26 29.55 -4.16
N GLY A 1015 -8.71 29.14 -3.00
CA GLY A 1015 -8.40 27.74 -2.72
C GLY A 1015 -7.55 27.11 -3.82
N LEU A 1016 -7.99 25.96 -4.33
CA LEU A 1016 -7.36 25.25 -5.45
C LEU A 1016 -7.60 25.92 -6.83
N LYS A 1017 -8.49 26.91 -6.93
CA LYS A 1017 -8.84 27.55 -8.19
C LYS A 1017 -7.84 28.64 -8.55
N ALA A 1018 -7.28 28.57 -9.76
CA ALA A 1018 -6.48 29.63 -10.34
C ALA A 1018 -7.23 30.29 -11.50
N SER A 1019 -7.12 31.62 -11.62
CA SER A 1019 -7.69 32.37 -12.74
C SER A 1019 -6.80 33.54 -13.18
N ILE A 1020 -6.70 33.77 -14.48
CA ILE A 1020 -5.98 34.89 -15.06
C ILE A 1020 -6.88 35.61 -16.05
N ASN A 1021 -7.02 36.92 -15.89
CA ASN A 1021 -7.75 37.79 -16.81
C ASN A 1021 -6.82 38.87 -17.35
N THR A 1022 -6.45 38.74 -18.63
CA THR A 1022 -5.60 39.71 -19.34
C THR A 1022 -6.20 40.06 -20.70
N SER A 1023 -5.69 41.10 -21.34
CA SER A 1023 -6.12 41.52 -22.69
C SER A 1023 -5.88 40.47 -23.78
N SER A 1024 -4.97 39.51 -23.55
CA SER A 1024 -4.62 38.43 -24.50
C SER A 1024 -5.13 37.05 -24.10
N LEU A 1025 -5.32 36.80 -22.80
CA LEU A 1025 -5.66 35.49 -22.25
C LEU A 1025 -6.58 35.66 -21.04
N ASP A 1026 -7.75 35.02 -21.09
CA ASP A 1026 -8.71 34.90 -19.99
C ASP A 1026 -8.98 33.41 -19.81
N LEU A 1027 -8.58 32.83 -18.68
CA LEU A 1027 -8.83 31.42 -18.36
C LEU A 1027 -8.88 31.16 -16.86
N SER A 1028 -9.52 30.06 -16.49
CA SER A 1028 -9.56 29.53 -15.13
C SER A 1028 -9.52 28.01 -15.12
N PHE A 1029 -9.00 27.44 -14.05
CA PHE A 1029 -8.99 26.00 -13.76
C PHE A 1029 -8.90 25.78 -12.25
N SER A 1030 -9.16 24.56 -11.80
CA SER A 1030 -8.77 24.09 -10.48
C SER A 1030 -7.53 23.21 -10.61
N LEU A 1031 -6.63 23.30 -9.64
CA LEU A 1031 -5.54 22.34 -9.49
C LEU A 1031 -6.02 21.17 -8.63
N ASN A 1032 -5.52 19.97 -8.92
CA ASN A 1032 -5.76 18.82 -8.06
C ASN A 1032 -4.96 18.97 -6.74
N ALA A 1033 -5.47 18.41 -5.64
CA ALA A 1033 -4.83 18.47 -4.33
C ALA A 1033 -3.54 17.64 -4.20
N SER A 1034 -3.13 16.93 -5.25
CA SER A 1034 -1.81 16.27 -5.37
C SER A 1034 -0.72 17.13 -6.02
N VAL A 1035 -1.04 18.31 -6.56
CA VAL A 1035 -0.06 19.15 -7.28
C VAL A 1035 0.83 19.90 -6.30
N SER A 1036 2.08 19.46 -6.19
CA SER A 1036 3.08 19.98 -5.26
C SER A 1036 3.65 21.36 -5.65
N ASP A 1037 4.22 22.04 -4.65
CA ASP A 1037 4.98 23.28 -4.80
C ASP A 1037 6.05 23.20 -5.89
N ASN A 1038 6.22 24.30 -6.63
CA ASN A 1038 7.15 24.45 -7.77
C ASN A 1038 6.84 23.58 -9.00
N SER A 1039 5.71 22.86 -9.03
CA SER A 1039 5.24 22.17 -10.24
C SER A 1039 5.13 23.12 -11.45
N ASN A 1040 5.51 22.63 -12.63
CA ASN A 1040 5.39 23.38 -13.88
C ASN A 1040 4.58 22.56 -14.91
N LEU A 1041 3.30 22.88 -15.01
CA LEU A 1041 2.35 22.21 -15.91
C LEU A 1041 2.28 22.99 -17.22
N ASN A 1042 2.15 22.31 -18.36
CA ASN A 1042 2.11 22.99 -19.65
C ASN A 1042 1.00 22.47 -20.56
N PHE A 1043 0.35 23.38 -21.29
CA PHE A 1043 -0.59 23.00 -22.34
C PHE A 1043 -0.59 24.05 -23.46
N GLN A 1044 -1.24 23.72 -24.58
CA GLN A 1044 -1.35 24.61 -25.73
C GLN A 1044 -2.80 24.91 -26.05
N ILE A 1045 -3.10 26.16 -26.36
CA ILE A 1045 -4.38 26.56 -26.98
C ILE A 1045 -4.11 26.69 -28.48
N SER A 1046 -4.61 25.75 -29.30
CA SER A 1046 -4.27 25.65 -30.73
C SER A 1046 -5.36 26.12 -31.69
N GLY A 1047 -6.49 26.63 -31.18
CA GLY A 1047 -7.59 27.10 -32.00
C GLY A 1047 -8.90 27.24 -31.24
N GLY A 1048 -10.01 27.22 -31.98
CA GLY A 1048 -11.35 27.38 -31.42
C GLY A 1048 -11.71 28.83 -31.05
N GLY A 1049 -12.76 28.96 -30.25
CA GLY A 1049 -13.41 30.22 -29.88
C GLY A 1049 -14.31 30.78 -30.99
N ALA A 1050 -15.38 31.45 -30.60
CA ALA A 1050 -16.20 32.25 -31.51
C ALA A 1050 -15.42 33.51 -31.96
N LEU A 1051 -14.85 33.46 -33.16
CA LEU A 1051 -14.14 34.58 -33.78
C LEU A 1051 -15.12 35.60 -34.39
N PHE A 1052 -15.02 36.86 -33.94
CA PHE A 1052 -15.77 38.00 -34.45
C PHE A 1052 -14.83 39.04 -35.07
N GLN A 1053 -15.11 39.42 -36.33
CA GLN A 1053 -14.47 40.54 -37.00
C GLN A 1053 -15.21 41.83 -36.65
N LEU A 1054 -14.62 42.65 -35.78
CA LEU A 1054 -15.27 43.82 -35.19
C LEU A 1054 -14.88 45.14 -35.87
N GLY A 1055 -13.69 45.24 -36.48
CA GLY A 1055 -13.26 46.41 -37.25
C GLY A 1055 -13.31 46.21 -38.77
N PRO A 1056 -12.99 47.26 -39.55
CA PRO A 1056 -12.94 47.22 -41.01
C PRO A 1056 -11.84 46.31 -41.60
N ASP A 1057 -10.69 46.16 -40.92
CA ASP A 1057 -9.52 45.43 -41.44
C ASP A 1057 -9.37 44.06 -40.78
N VAL A 1058 -8.96 43.06 -41.57
CA VAL A 1058 -8.75 41.67 -41.10
C VAL A 1058 -7.40 41.55 -40.38
N VAL A 1059 -7.33 42.08 -39.16
CA VAL A 1059 -6.16 42.09 -38.28
C VAL A 1059 -6.55 41.70 -36.85
N SER A 1060 -5.64 41.08 -36.11
CA SER A 1060 -5.91 40.47 -34.79
C SER A 1060 -6.30 41.45 -33.69
N ASN A 1061 -5.98 42.75 -33.81
CA ASN A 1061 -6.43 43.79 -32.89
C ASN A 1061 -7.81 44.40 -33.25
N GLN A 1062 -8.36 44.04 -34.41
CA GLN A 1062 -9.74 44.37 -34.83
C GLN A 1062 -10.66 43.13 -34.79
N GLN A 1063 -10.18 42.05 -34.17
CA GLN A 1063 -10.87 40.79 -33.98
C GLN A 1063 -11.00 40.49 -32.48
N ALA A 1064 -12.09 39.84 -32.10
CA ALA A 1064 -12.27 39.27 -30.76
C ALA A 1064 -12.56 37.77 -30.89
N ARG A 1065 -12.01 36.96 -29.97
CA ARG A 1065 -12.36 35.53 -29.84
C ARG A 1065 -12.92 35.31 -28.44
N LEU A 1066 -14.09 34.67 -28.36
CA LEU A 1066 -14.77 34.38 -27.10
C LEU A 1066 -15.05 32.88 -27.02
N GLY A 1067 -14.66 32.25 -25.92
CA GLY A 1067 -15.02 30.86 -25.64
C GLY A 1067 -16.50 30.78 -25.27
N ILE A 1068 -17.26 29.94 -25.96
CA ILE A 1068 -18.63 29.57 -25.57
C ILE A 1068 -18.62 28.07 -25.30
N GLN A 1069 -18.49 27.71 -24.02
CA GLN A 1069 -18.39 26.33 -23.58
C GLN A 1069 -19.67 25.52 -23.87
N SER A 1070 -19.51 24.21 -23.87
CA SER A 1070 -20.64 23.28 -23.75
C SER A 1070 -21.43 23.51 -22.46
N VAL A 1071 -22.75 23.32 -22.52
CA VAL A 1071 -23.63 23.25 -21.33
C VAL A 1071 -24.43 21.94 -21.27
N SER A 1072 -23.90 20.88 -21.90
CA SER A 1072 -24.42 19.52 -21.70
C SER A 1072 -24.17 19.03 -20.27
N THR A 1073 -25.01 18.12 -19.80
CA THR A 1073 -24.96 17.55 -18.44
C THR A 1073 -23.64 16.81 -18.16
N ALA A 1074 -22.98 16.30 -19.21
CA ALA A 1074 -21.65 15.69 -19.14
C ALA A 1074 -20.50 16.70 -18.91
N THR A 1075 -20.70 17.97 -19.26
CA THR A 1075 -19.68 19.03 -19.15
C THR A 1075 -19.93 20.02 -18.02
N LEU A 1076 -21.18 20.14 -17.56
CA LEU A 1076 -21.56 20.96 -16.42
C LEU A 1076 -21.24 20.25 -15.10
N GLY A 1077 -20.71 21.00 -14.14
CA GLY A 1077 -20.29 20.51 -12.83
C GLY A 1077 -19.06 21.29 -12.32
N GLY A 1078 -18.38 20.72 -11.34
CA GLY A 1078 -17.18 21.29 -10.71
C GLY A 1078 -16.39 20.22 -9.97
N VAL A 1079 -15.85 20.55 -8.79
CA VAL A 1079 -15.06 19.58 -7.99
C VAL A 1079 -15.96 18.54 -7.31
N SER A 1080 -17.23 18.85 -7.06
CA SER A 1080 -18.19 17.93 -6.42
C SER A 1080 -18.73 16.85 -7.35
N GLY A 1081 -18.43 16.89 -8.66
CA GLY A 1081 -18.90 15.95 -9.69
C GLY A 1081 -19.45 16.64 -10.95
N ARG A 1082 -20.23 15.91 -11.74
CA ARG A 1082 -20.88 16.39 -12.99
C ARG A 1082 -22.40 16.24 -12.92
N LEU A 1083 -23.11 17.12 -13.60
CA LEU A 1083 -24.56 17.23 -13.54
C LEU A 1083 -25.29 15.95 -14.02
N PHE A 1084 -24.68 15.14 -14.90
CA PHE A 1084 -25.27 13.87 -15.34
C PHE A 1084 -25.35 12.80 -14.23
N GLU A 1085 -24.54 12.91 -13.17
CA GLU A 1085 -24.50 11.96 -12.04
C GLU A 1085 -25.77 12.00 -11.18
N LEU A 1086 -26.55 13.08 -11.30
CA LEU A 1086 -27.86 13.25 -10.67
C LEU A 1086 -28.97 12.42 -11.33
N ARG A 1087 -28.71 11.80 -12.50
CA ARG A 1087 -29.71 10.97 -13.18
C ARG A 1087 -30.04 9.72 -12.34
N SER A 1088 -31.25 9.19 -12.45
CA SER A 1088 -31.66 7.95 -11.79
C SER A 1088 -30.67 6.80 -12.03
N GLY A 1089 -30.26 6.14 -10.95
CA GLY A 1089 -29.19 5.12 -10.93
C GLY A 1089 -27.76 5.67 -10.97
N GLY A 1090 -27.57 6.99 -10.95
CA GLY A 1090 -26.27 7.65 -10.81
C GLY A 1090 -25.84 7.79 -9.35
N ALA A 1091 -24.54 7.92 -9.13
CA ALA A 1091 -23.91 7.99 -7.80
C ALA A 1091 -24.42 9.17 -6.94
N LYS A 1092 -24.91 10.24 -7.57
CA LYS A 1092 -25.45 11.45 -6.94
C LYS A 1092 -26.94 11.65 -7.22
N SER A 1093 -27.66 10.55 -7.44
CA SER A 1093 -29.13 10.54 -7.52
C SER A 1093 -29.77 10.82 -6.16
N LEU A 1094 -31.04 11.27 -6.14
CA LEU A 1094 -31.76 11.61 -4.91
C LEU A 1094 -31.94 10.44 -3.94
N THR A 1095 -31.83 9.21 -4.42
CA THR A 1095 -31.90 7.99 -3.59
C THR A 1095 -30.54 7.53 -3.07
N ALA A 1096 -29.44 8.09 -3.58
CA ALA A 1096 -28.07 7.72 -3.22
C ALA A 1096 -27.37 8.80 -2.39
N ASP A 1097 -27.37 10.05 -2.86
CA ASP A 1097 -26.70 11.18 -2.19
C ASP A 1097 -27.34 12.52 -2.58
N VAL A 1098 -28.34 12.94 -1.81
CA VAL A 1098 -29.00 14.25 -1.99
C VAL A 1098 -28.05 15.42 -1.69
N GLY A 1099 -27.08 15.24 -0.80
CA GLY A 1099 -26.13 16.29 -0.40
C GLY A 1099 -25.14 16.60 -1.52
N GLY A 1100 -24.54 15.57 -2.11
CA GLY A 1100 -23.71 15.69 -3.31
C GLY A 1100 -24.49 16.19 -4.52
N ALA A 1101 -25.75 15.75 -4.70
CA ALA A 1101 -26.65 16.29 -5.72
C ALA A 1101 -26.82 17.81 -5.61
N ALA A 1102 -27.05 18.32 -4.40
CA ALA A 1102 -27.17 19.75 -4.14
C ALA A 1102 -25.86 20.52 -4.44
N LYS A 1103 -24.71 20.01 -3.99
CA LYS A 1103 -23.38 20.62 -4.24
C LYS A 1103 -23.10 20.76 -5.74
N ILE A 1104 -23.28 19.70 -6.53
CA ILE A 1104 -23.09 19.71 -8.00
C ILE A 1104 -24.00 20.75 -8.67
N VAL A 1105 -25.25 20.90 -8.20
CA VAL A 1105 -26.21 21.84 -8.78
C VAL A 1105 -25.83 23.29 -8.50
N ASP A 1106 -25.40 23.63 -7.29
CA ASP A 1106 -24.97 25.01 -6.97
C ASP A 1106 -23.63 25.38 -7.65
N GLU A 1107 -22.68 24.45 -7.77
CA GLU A 1107 -21.49 24.62 -8.62
C GLU A 1107 -21.90 24.89 -10.08
N THR A 1108 -22.83 24.10 -10.61
CA THR A 1108 -23.31 24.23 -11.99
C THR A 1108 -24.07 25.55 -12.23
N ILE A 1109 -24.92 25.98 -11.29
CA ILE A 1109 -25.59 27.29 -11.32
C ILE A 1109 -24.56 28.41 -11.37
N THR A 1110 -23.48 28.28 -10.60
CA THR A 1110 -22.37 29.26 -10.59
C THR A 1110 -21.67 29.33 -11.96
N VAL A 1111 -21.33 28.18 -12.56
CA VAL A 1111 -20.71 28.11 -13.90
C VAL A 1111 -21.60 28.73 -14.98
N VAL A 1112 -22.90 28.40 -15.00
CA VAL A 1112 -23.85 28.98 -15.97
C VAL A 1112 -24.04 30.48 -15.74
N THR A 1113 -24.09 30.93 -14.48
CA THR A 1113 -24.20 32.36 -14.14
C THR A 1113 -22.96 33.15 -14.56
N GLN A 1114 -21.76 32.60 -14.38
CA GLN A 1114 -20.50 33.19 -14.84
C GLN A 1114 -20.45 33.28 -16.37
N LEU A 1115 -20.86 32.21 -17.09
CA LEU A 1115 -20.96 32.23 -18.55
C LEU A 1115 -21.89 33.35 -19.03
N ARG A 1116 -23.10 33.44 -18.49
CA ARG A 1116 -24.07 34.50 -18.83
C ARG A 1116 -23.55 35.91 -18.51
N GLY A 1117 -22.92 36.07 -17.35
CA GLY A 1117 -22.26 37.32 -16.95
C GLY A 1117 -21.20 37.75 -17.96
N ARG A 1118 -20.36 36.82 -18.43
CA ARG A 1118 -19.34 37.09 -19.45
C ARG A 1118 -19.95 37.41 -20.82
N LEU A 1119 -20.96 36.66 -21.27
CA LEU A 1119 -21.67 36.95 -22.52
C LEU A 1119 -22.29 38.36 -22.51
N GLY A 1120 -22.98 38.72 -21.42
CA GLY A 1120 -23.57 40.05 -21.23
C GLY A 1120 -22.53 41.16 -21.11
N ALA A 1121 -21.38 40.88 -20.46
CA ALA A 1121 -20.25 41.81 -20.42
C ALA A 1121 -19.71 42.07 -21.83
N PHE A 1122 -19.36 41.02 -22.58
CA PHE A 1122 -18.85 41.12 -23.95
C PHE A 1122 -19.83 41.86 -24.89
N GLN A 1123 -21.13 41.58 -24.77
CA GLN A 1123 -22.17 42.29 -25.51
C GLN A 1123 -22.14 43.80 -25.20
N LYS A 1124 -22.15 44.18 -23.92
CA LYS A 1124 -22.25 45.58 -23.48
C LYS A 1124 -20.96 46.38 -23.66
N THR A 1125 -19.82 45.84 -23.23
CA THR A 1125 -18.54 46.57 -23.20
C THR A 1125 -17.80 46.52 -24.53
N THR A 1126 -17.93 45.43 -25.28
CA THR A 1126 -17.21 45.24 -26.54
C THR A 1126 -18.11 45.50 -27.74
N LEU A 1127 -19.22 44.76 -27.89
CA LEU A 1127 -20.02 44.85 -29.13
C LEU A 1127 -20.80 46.16 -29.23
N GLU A 1128 -21.58 46.55 -28.22
CA GLU A 1128 -22.38 47.77 -28.23
C GLU A 1128 -21.48 49.02 -28.30
N SER A 1129 -20.43 49.09 -27.48
CA SER A 1129 -19.46 50.20 -27.52
C SER A 1129 -18.77 50.33 -28.89
N ASN A 1130 -18.39 49.22 -29.52
CA ASN A 1130 -17.81 49.23 -30.87
C ASN A 1130 -18.83 49.67 -31.92
N ILE A 1131 -20.08 49.20 -31.85
CA ILE A 1131 -21.16 49.63 -32.76
C ILE A 1131 -21.38 51.14 -32.66
N TYR A 1132 -21.43 51.74 -31.46
CA TYR A 1132 -21.55 53.20 -31.32
C TYR A 1132 -20.34 53.93 -31.94
N THR A 1133 -19.13 53.50 -31.62
CA THR A 1133 -17.87 54.10 -32.14
C THR A 1133 -17.79 54.04 -33.67
N LEU A 1134 -18.20 52.91 -34.27
CA LEU A 1134 -18.22 52.74 -35.72
C LEU A 1134 -19.32 53.57 -36.40
N ASN A 1135 -20.49 53.73 -35.77
CA ASN A 1135 -21.55 54.61 -36.29
C ASN A 1135 -21.12 56.09 -36.29
N ASP A 1136 -20.45 56.55 -35.24
CA ASP A 1136 -19.86 57.90 -35.21
C ASP A 1136 -18.78 58.05 -36.29
N THR A 1137 -17.96 57.02 -36.50
CA THR A 1137 -16.94 57.00 -37.57
C THR A 1137 -17.59 57.05 -38.96
N LEU A 1138 -18.65 56.26 -39.19
CA LEU A 1138 -19.43 56.25 -40.42
C LEU A 1138 -20.06 57.61 -40.72
N ALA A 1139 -20.62 58.28 -39.72
CA ALA A 1139 -21.19 59.62 -39.85
C ALA A 1139 -20.12 60.65 -40.28
N ASN A 1140 -18.97 60.66 -39.60
CA ASN A 1140 -17.85 61.56 -39.91
C ASN A 1140 -17.28 61.31 -41.32
N LEU A 1141 -17.12 60.05 -41.73
CA LEU A 1141 -16.66 59.69 -43.09
C LEU A 1141 -17.67 60.09 -44.16
N THR A 1142 -18.96 59.91 -43.89
CA THR A 1142 -20.06 60.29 -44.82
C THR A 1142 -20.12 61.81 -45.00
N GLU A 1143 -19.97 62.59 -43.92
CA GLU A 1143 -19.87 64.06 -44.02
C GLU A 1143 -18.62 64.50 -44.81
N ALA A 1144 -17.48 63.83 -44.61
CA ALA A 1144 -16.26 64.10 -45.37
C ALA A 1144 -16.40 63.77 -46.87
N GLU A 1145 -17.04 62.65 -47.23
CA GLU A 1145 -17.29 62.27 -48.63
C GLU A 1145 -18.24 63.26 -49.30
N SER A 1146 -19.36 63.60 -48.63
CA SER A 1146 -20.33 64.62 -49.06
C SER A 1146 -19.67 65.98 -49.32
N SER A 1147 -18.86 66.48 -48.38
CA SER A 1147 -18.15 67.76 -48.50
C SER A 1147 -17.20 67.82 -49.73
N ILE A 1148 -16.62 66.69 -50.12
CA ILE A 1148 -15.77 66.58 -51.31
C ILE A 1148 -16.62 66.39 -52.58
N ARG A 1149 -17.66 65.58 -52.53
CA ARG A 1149 -18.31 65.05 -53.73
C ARG A 1149 -19.61 65.73 -54.10
N ASP A 1150 -20.38 66.24 -53.15
CA ASP A 1150 -21.70 66.82 -53.41
C ASP A 1150 -21.60 68.21 -54.07
N ALA A 1151 -22.59 68.51 -54.90
CA ALA A 1151 -22.76 69.80 -55.54
C ALA A 1151 -23.66 70.70 -54.69
N ASP A 1152 -23.15 71.88 -54.33
CA ASP A 1152 -23.99 72.98 -53.85
C ASP A 1152 -25.04 73.32 -54.93
N PHE A 1153 -26.27 72.89 -54.67
CA PHE A 1153 -27.40 73.05 -55.59
C PHE A 1153 -27.68 74.52 -55.92
N ALA A 1154 -27.50 75.44 -54.98
CA ALA A 1154 -27.73 76.86 -55.19
C ALA A 1154 -26.63 77.47 -56.08
N ALA A 1155 -25.36 77.15 -55.81
CA ALA A 1155 -24.24 77.62 -56.62
C ALA A 1155 -24.25 77.03 -58.04
N GLU A 1156 -24.57 75.74 -58.20
CA GLU A 1156 -24.59 75.11 -59.52
C GLU A 1156 -25.83 75.51 -60.33
N SER A 1157 -26.99 75.72 -59.70
CA SER A 1157 -28.16 76.34 -60.34
C SER A 1157 -27.86 77.75 -60.85
N ALA A 1158 -27.15 78.57 -60.07
CA ALA A 1158 -26.73 79.91 -60.51
C ALA A 1158 -25.77 79.87 -61.72
N LYS A 1159 -24.82 78.91 -61.75
CA LYS A 1159 -23.95 78.67 -62.91
C LYS A 1159 -24.72 78.17 -64.12
N LEU A 1160 -25.71 77.30 -63.92
CA LEU A 1160 -26.60 76.80 -64.96
C LEU A 1160 -27.35 77.96 -65.63
N THR A 1161 -28.06 78.78 -64.86
CA THR A 1161 -28.79 79.96 -65.37
C THR A 1161 -27.86 80.94 -66.08
N ARG A 1162 -26.68 81.22 -65.52
CA ARG A 1162 -25.67 82.07 -66.17
C ARG A 1162 -25.21 81.50 -67.51
N SER A 1163 -24.97 80.20 -67.60
CA SER A 1163 -24.51 79.54 -68.83
C SER A 1163 -25.61 79.47 -69.89
N GLN A 1164 -26.87 79.28 -69.49
CA GLN A 1164 -28.03 79.38 -70.38
C GLN A 1164 -28.12 80.79 -71.01
N ILE A 1165 -28.02 81.85 -70.20
CA ILE A 1165 -28.01 83.24 -70.67
C ILE A 1165 -26.81 83.50 -71.61
N LEU A 1166 -25.62 82.97 -71.29
CA LEU A 1166 -24.43 83.11 -72.13
C LEU A 1166 -24.54 82.36 -73.46
N VAL A 1167 -25.17 81.18 -73.51
CA VAL A 1167 -25.44 80.44 -74.76
C VAL A 1167 -26.47 81.19 -75.63
N GLN A 1168 -27.53 81.74 -75.03
CA GLN A 1168 -28.52 82.56 -75.74
C GLN A 1168 -27.93 83.89 -76.26
N SER A 1169 -27.03 84.49 -75.48
CA SER A 1169 -26.29 85.70 -75.89
C SER A 1169 -25.25 85.38 -76.97
N GLY A 1170 -24.53 84.27 -76.84
CA GLY A 1170 -23.47 83.83 -77.75
C GLY A 1170 -24.00 83.42 -79.13
N THR A 1171 -25.15 82.77 -79.21
CA THR A 1171 -25.84 82.50 -80.49
C THR A 1171 -26.27 83.79 -81.18
N SER A 1172 -26.79 84.76 -80.42
CA SER A 1172 -27.14 86.11 -80.93
C SER A 1172 -25.91 86.88 -81.46
N VAL A 1173 -24.81 86.88 -80.70
CA VAL A 1173 -23.54 87.53 -81.10
C VAL A 1173 -22.89 86.81 -82.30
N LEU A 1174 -22.96 85.48 -82.38
CA LEU A 1174 -22.51 84.72 -83.55
C LEU A 1174 -23.33 85.07 -84.81
N GLY A 1175 -24.64 85.27 -84.67
CA GLY A 1175 -25.50 85.79 -85.73
C GLY A 1175 -25.04 87.16 -86.24
N ILE A 1176 -24.84 88.13 -85.34
CA ILE A 1176 -24.35 89.48 -85.66
C ILE A 1176 -22.94 89.43 -86.28
N ALA A 1177 -22.04 88.59 -85.75
CA ALA A 1177 -20.69 88.42 -86.25
C ALA A 1177 -20.68 87.86 -87.68
N ASN A 1178 -21.63 86.99 -88.04
CA ASN A 1178 -21.80 86.46 -89.39
C ASN A 1178 -22.50 87.45 -90.36
N GLN A 1179 -23.35 88.34 -89.86
CA GLN A 1179 -23.97 89.41 -90.67
C GLN A 1179 -22.97 90.47 -91.12
N ASN A 1180 -21.94 90.80 -90.32
CA ASN A 1180 -20.98 91.85 -90.69
C ASN A 1180 -20.26 91.60 -92.05
N PRO A 1181 -19.68 90.42 -92.32
CA PRO A 1181 -19.15 90.11 -93.64
C PRO A 1181 -20.21 90.07 -94.75
N GLN A 1182 -21.44 89.61 -94.44
CA GLN A 1182 -22.54 89.58 -95.42
C GLN A 1182 -22.97 91.00 -95.83
N ASN A 1183 -23.02 91.94 -94.89
CA ASN A 1183 -23.29 93.36 -95.17
C ASN A 1183 -22.17 93.98 -96.01
N VAL A 1184 -20.90 93.65 -95.75
CA VAL A 1184 -19.77 94.10 -96.58
C VAL A 1184 -19.80 93.44 -97.98
N LEU A 1185 -20.17 92.17 -98.09
CA LEU A 1185 -20.36 91.50 -99.38
C LEU A 1185 -21.53 92.10 -100.17
N SER A 1186 -22.60 92.49 -99.47
CA SER A 1186 -23.77 93.18 -100.04
C SER A 1186 -23.45 94.59 -100.55
N LEU A 1187 -22.37 95.21 -100.06
CA LEU A 1187 -21.85 96.50 -100.55
C LEU A 1187 -20.84 96.33 -101.71
N LEU A 1188 -20.51 95.09 -102.07
CA LEU A 1188 -19.57 94.71 -103.14
C LEU A 1188 -20.25 93.90 -104.27
N ARG A 1189 -21.58 93.88 -104.32
CA ARG A 1189 -22.40 93.19 -105.33
C ARG A 1189 -23.17 94.16 -106.21
#